data_AF-V9KA31-F1
#
_entry.id   AF-V9KA31-F1
#
_cell.length_a   1.000
_cell.length_b   1.000
_cell.length_c   1.000
_cell.angle_alpha   90.00
_cell.angle_beta   90.00
_cell.angle_gamma   90.00
#
_symmetry.space_group_name_H-M   'P 1'
#
loop_
_entity.id
_entity.type
_entity.pdbx_description
1 polymer ?
#
loop_
_entity_poly.entity_id
_entity_poly.type
_entity_poly.pdbx_seq_one_letter_code
_entity_poly.pdbx_strand_id
1 'polypeptide(L)'
;MATGSMNDISDKPEKDQLKNKFMKKLPRDAEASNVLVGEVDFLDHSFIAFVRLQQAVMLGALTEVPVPTRFLFVLLGPKGKAKSYHEIGRAIATLMSDELFHDIAYKAKDREDLLAGIDEFLDEVIVLPPGEWDPAIRIEPPKSLPSSDKRKNMFSGAESIQMNGNAPKDGGQGGGGHQVSDELQKTGRFFGGFVEDIKRKAPWFASDFYDALSIQSLSAILFIYLATVTNAITFGGLLGDATDNMQGVLESFLGTAITGAIFCLFGGQPLIILSSTGPVLVFERLLFNFSKDNDIDYLEFRLWIGLWTAFLCLILVATDASFLVQYFTRFTEEGFSSLISFIFIYDAFKKMIKLSSYYPINMDFKMDYITLYGCECLPPDPDSNSSLLWNDTDPLASMLHWQTNSTPGMNATIDWTSLSKMGCLKHGGTLVGKSCKYVPDITLMSFILFFGTYTCSMSLKKFKTSPYFPTKIRKLISDFAIILAILIFCSIDALIGVDTPKLIVPNEFKPTSPKRSWFVPPFGANPWWVCLAAAIPALLVTILIFMDQQITAVIVNRKEHKLKKGAGYHVDLFWVAILIALCSFMGLPWYVAATVISIAHIDSLKMETETSAPGEQPKFLGVREQRVSGVIVFILTGVSVFMAPILKFIPMPVLYGVFLYMGVASLNGVQLMDRLKLLLMPPKHQPDFIYLRHVPLRRVHLFTFIQGLCLALLWILKSTVAAIVFPIMILALVAVRKAMDYIFSQHDLSFLDDVIPEKDKKKKEDDKKKKKHSTDSDNDDSDYPYSEKVAAIKIPMDMMEQEPFLGSNKSTDREKSLTFLEGHTSC
;
A
#
# COMPACT_ATOMS: atom_id res chain seq x y z
N MET A 1 -60.70 21.57 32.05
CA MET A 1 -61.77 21.59 31.02
C MET A 1 -62.98 20.86 31.58
N ALA A 2 -64.17 21.37 31.27
CA ALA A 2 -65.43 20.96 31.88
C ALA A 2 -65.73 19.46 31.71
N THR A 3 -66.37 18.90 32.73
CA THR A 3 -66.95 17.56 32.79
C THR A 3 -68.02 17.38 31.70
N GLY A 4 -67.64 16.72 30.60
CA GLY A 4 -68.56 16.24 29.57
C GLY A 4 -69.02 14.82 29.87
N SER A 5 -70.32 14.64 30.02
CA SER A 5 -71.01 13.35 30.15
C SER A 5 -70.69 12.42 28.98
N MET A 6 -70.29 11.16 29.26
CA MET A 6 -69.97 10.11 28.27
C MET A 6 -71.19 9.59 27.47
N ASN A 7 -72.34 10.26 27.50
CA ASN A 7 -73.59 9.75 26.93
C ASN A 7 -73.96 10.26 25.52
N ASP A 8 -73.14 11.08 24.87
CA ASP A 8 -73.40 11.53 23.50
C ASP A 8 -72.38 10.94 22.50
N ILE A 9 -72.40 9.61 22.34
CA ILE A 9 -71.83 8.99 21.14
C ILE A 9 -72.89 9.14 20.04
N SER A 10 -72.90 10.30 19.38
CA SER A 10 -73.75 10.53 18.22
C SER A 10 -73.07 9.98 16.97
N ASP A 11 -73.80 9.17 16.17
CA ASP A 11 -73.34 8.68 14.86
C ASP A 11 -73.11 9.81 13.83
N LYS A 12 -73.54 11.05 14.15
CA LYS A 12 -73.43 12.20 13.24
C LYS A 12 -72.22 13.06 13.61
N PRO A 13 -71.36 13.42 12.64
CA PRO A 13 -70.20 14.26 12.88
C PRO A 13 -70.62 15.68 13.31
N GLU A 14 -69.88 16.27 14.25
CA GLU A 14 -70.13 17.64 14.71
C GLU A 14 -69.83 18.67 13.61
N LYS A 15 -70.58 19.78 13.61
CA LYS A 15 -70.46 20.84 12.57
C LYS A 15 -69.07 21.50 12.52
N ASP A 16 -68.31 21.46 13.61
CA ASP A 16 -66.97 22.03 13.69
C ASP A 16 -65.90 21.07 13.15
N GLN A 17 -66.08 19.75 13.32
CA GLN A 17 -65.23 18.71 12.72
C GLN A 17 -65.29 18.73 11.17
N LEU A 18 -66.47 19.04 10.61
CA LEU A 18 -66.68 19.14 9.15
C LEU A 18 -65.97 20.34 8.50
N LYS A 19 -65.60 21.37 9.27
CA LYS A 19 -64.90 22.57 8.76
C LYS A 19 -63.36 22.43 8.81
N ASN A 20 -62.85 21.28 9.26
CA ASN A 20 -61.44 21.13 9.56
C ASN A 20 -60.59 21.03 8.27
N LYS A 21 -59.54 21.87 8.15
CA LYS A 21 -58.69 21.96 6.93
C LYS A 21 -57.94 20.67 6.61
N PHE A 22 -57.79 19.78 7.60
CA PHE A 22 -57.12 18.49 7.47
C PHE A 22 -57.89 17.47 6.63
N MET A 23 -59.22 17.58 6.52
CA MET A 23 -60.05 16.69 5.68
C MET A 23 -59.62 16.65 4.21
N LYS A 24 -59.00 17.71 3.69
CA LYS A 24 -58.52 17.77 2.30
C LYS A 24 -57.24 16.95 2.05
N LYS A 25 -56.54 16.54 3.12
CA LYS A 25 -55.28 15.79 3.04
C LYS A 25 -55.44 14.31 3.32
N LEU A 26 -56.61 13.86 3.75
CA LEU A 26 -56.88 12.44 4.02
C LEU A 26 -57.41 11.73 2.76
N PRO A 27 -56.98 10.48 2.51
CA PRO A 27 -57.56 9.64 1.47
C PRO A 27 -59.03 9.34 1.76
N ARG A 28 -59.81 9.04 0.70
CA ARG A 28 -61.28 8.92 0.78
C ARG A 28 -61.77 7.76 1.66
N ASP A 29 -60.93 6.75 1.90
CA ASP A 29 -61.23 5.57 2.72
C ASP A 29 -60.37 5.49 3.99
N ALA A 30 -59.98 6.65 4.55
CA ALA A 30 -59.21 6.67 5.79
C ALA A 30 -60.03 6.11 6.98
N GLU A 31 -59.41 5.27 7.78
CA GLU A 31 -59.93 4.78 9.07
C GLU A 31 -59.03 5.29 10.21
N ALA A 32 -59.61 5.56 11.38
CA ALA A 32 -58.88 6.02 12.56
C ALA A 32 -58.46 4.86 13.48
N SER A 33 -57.28 4.99 14.08
CA SER A 33 -56.81 4.18 15.20
C SER A 33 -56.60 5.08 16.41
N ASN A 34 -57.35 4.85 17.49
CA ASN A 34 -57.31 5.69 18.69
C ASN A 34 -56.42 5.06 19.75
N VAL A 35 -55.42 5.81 20.19
CA VAL A 35 -54.50 5.42 21.27
C VAL A 35 -54.82 6.24 22.51
N LEU A 36 -55.45 5.60 23.49
CA LEU A 36 -55.89 6.20 24.74
C LEU A 36 -54.99 5.74 25.87
N VAL A 37 -54.33 6.69 26.52
CA VAL A 37 -53.41 6.42 27.63
C VAL A 37 -53.77 7.29 28.82
N GLY A 38 -53.85 6.72 30.01
CA GLY A 38 -54.22 7.47 31.21
C GLY A 38 -53.72 6.85 32.52
N GLU A 39 -53.69 7.68 33.56
CA GLU A 39 -53.48 7.25 34.94
C GLU A 39 -54.80 7.26 35.69
N VAL A 40 -55.03 6.24 36.52
CA VAL A 40 -56.21 6.16 37.39
C VAL A 40 -55.83 5.67 38.78
N ASP A 41 -56.55 6.16 39.78
CA ASP A 41 -56.19 5.99 41.20
C ASP A 41 -56.60 4.63 41.78
N PHE A 42 -57.48 3.91 41.08
CA PHE A 42 -58.11 2.68 41.57
C PHE A 42 -57.48 1.40 41.00
N LEU A 43 -56.51 1.50 40.08
CA LEU A 43 -55.84 0.34 39.49
C LEU A 43 -54.53 0.06 40.24
N ASP A 44 -54.39 -1.15 40.79
CA ASP A 44 -53.13 -1.61 41.39
C ASP A 44 -52.09 -2.03 40.33
N HIS A 45 -52.56 -2.44 39.14
CA HIS A 45 -51.74 -2.89 38.02
C HIS A 45 -52.16 -2.22 36.71
N SER A 46 -51.23 -2.07 35.77
CA SER A 46 -51.54 -1.53 34.45
C SER A 46 -52.43 -2.47 33.65
N PHE A 47 -53.52 -1.93 33.11
CA PHE A 47 -54.45 -2.60 32.22
C PHE A 47 -54.19 -2.18 30.77
N ILE A 48 -54.09 -3.16 29.87
CA ILE A 48 -53.87 -2.95 28.44
C ILE A 48 -54.94 -3.68 27.65
N ALA A 49 -55.60 -2.98 26.73
CA ALA A 49 -56.54 -3.57 25.78
C ALA A 49 -56.27 -3.06 24.36
N PHE A 50 -56.20 -3.98 23.41
CA PHE A 50 -56.19 -3.70 21.98
C PHE A 50 -57.48 -4.25 21.39
N VAL A 51 -58.33 -3.38 20.86
CA VAL A 51 -59.68 -3.70 20.39
C VAL A 51 -59.77 -3.40 18.90
N ARG A 52 -60.17 -4.40 18.12
CA ARG A 52 -60.49 -4.27 16.70
C ARG A 52 -62.01 -4.38 16.52
N LEU A 53 -62.63 -3.34 15.98
CA LEU A 53 -64.07 -3.36 15.67
C LEU A 53 -64.34 -4.13 14.38
N GLN A 54 -65.46 -4.86 14.31
CA GLN A 54 -65.84 -5.63 13.12
C GLN A 54 -66.21 -4.74 11.93
N GLN A 55 -66.82 -3.58 12.21
CA GLN A 55 -67.10 -2.50 11.27
C GLN A 55 -66.53 -1.21 11.85
N ALA A 56 -66.00 -0.31 11.01
CA ALA A 56 -65.49 0.97 11.48
C ALA A 56 -66.68 1.88 11.87
N VAL A 57 -66.62 2.50 13.05
CA VAL A 57 -67.74 3.27 13.63
C VAL A 57 -67.29 4.69 13.95
N MET A 58 -68.18 5.66 13.76
CA MET A 58 -67.93 7.07 14.09
C MET A 58 -67.99 7.29 15.60
N LEU A 59 -66.84 7.34 16.25
CA LEU A 59 -66.71 7.62 17.68
C LEU A 59 -66.38 9.11 17.88
N GLY A 60 -67.40 9.96 17.70
CA GLY A 60 -67.30 11.42 17.59
C GLY A 60 -66.18 12.11 18.37
N ALA A 61 -66.34 12.30 19.69
CA ALA A 61 -65.48 13.16 20.51
C ALA A 61 -64.02 12.67 20.71
N LEU A 62 -63.66 11.50 20.18
CA LEU A 62 -62.31 10.95 20.32
C LEU A 62 -61.35 11.41 19.22
N THR A 63 -61.86 11.85 18.07
CA THR A 63 -61.05 12.27 16.93
C THR A 63 -61.36 13.71 16.54
N GLU A 64 -60.33 14.52 16.26
CA GLU A 64 -60.50 15.91 15.80
C GLU A 64 -61.09 16.01 14.37
N VAL A 65 -61.08 14.89 13.65
CA VAL A 65 -61.52 14.73 12.27
C VAL A 65 -62.60 13.65 12.24
N PRO A 66 -63.69 13.81 11.46
CA PRO A 66 -64.79 12.87 11.44
C PRO A 66 -64.44 11.65 10.59
N VAL A 67 -63.59 10.77 11.14
CA VAL A 67 -63.10 9.54 10.51
C VAL A 67 -63.59 8.34 11.31
N PRO A 68 -64.11 7.28 10.68
CA PRO A 68 -64.59 6.11 11.41
C PRO A 68 -63.43 5.39 12.08
N THR A 69 -63.57 5.06 13.36
CA THR A 69 -62.55 4.36 14.15
C THR A 69 -62.66 2.86 13.91
N ARG A 70 -61.54 2.20 13.63
CA ARG A 70 -61.44 0.75 13.44
C ARG A 70 -60.72 0.06 14.59
N PHE A 71 -59.65 0.68 15.10
CA PHE A 71 -58.81 0.14 16.16
C PHE A 71 -58.81 1.07 17.37
N LEU A 72 -58.80 0.48 18.57
CA LEU A 72 -58.74 1.20 19.83
C LEU A 72 -57.69 0.53 20.72
N PHE A 73 -56.66 1.29 21.12
CA PHE A 73 -55.70 0.87 22.12
C PHE A 73 -55.93 1.65 23.40
N VAL A 74 -56.10 0.95 24.52
CA VAL A 74 -56.33 1.55 25.84
C VAL A 74 -55.27 1.05 26.81
N LEU A 75 -54.50 1.98 27.37
CA LEU A 75 -53.52 1.73 28.43
C LEU A 75 -53.87 2.57 29.65
N LEU A 76 -54.29 1.92 30.72
CA LEU A 76 -54.58 2.57 32.01
C LEU A 76 -53.64 2.01 33.07
N GLY A 77 -53.07 2.86 33.92
CA GLY A 77 -52.17 2.40 34.98
C GLY A 77 -52.23 3.21 36.26
N PRO A 78 -51.61 2.69 37.36
CA PRO A 78 -51.48 3.40 38.62
C PRO A 78 -50.72 4.72 38.47
N LYS A 79 -50.98 5.65 39.39
CA LYS A 79 -50.25 6.93 39.49
C LYS A 79 -48.74 6.73 39.68
N GLY A 80 -47.96 7.56 39.00
CA GLY A 80 -46.50 7.67 39.18
C GLY A 80 -45.66 7.22 37.99
N LYS A 81 -46.29 6.81 36.88
CA LYS A 81 -45.64 6.29 35.67
C LYS A 81 -46.11 6.98 34.37
N ALA A 82 -46.75 8.15 34.47
CA ALA A 82 -47.34 8.91 33.36
C ALA A 82 -46.43 9.03 32.13
N LYS A 83 -45.15 9.36 32.33
CA LYS A 83 -44.18 9.51 31.24
C LYS A 83 -43.97 8.21 30.47
N SER A 84 -43.81 7.09 31.18
CA SER A 84 -43.64 5.77 30.55
C SER A 84 -44.90 5.33 29.80
N TYR A 85 -46.10 5.59 30.33
CA TYR A 85 -47.33 5.27 29.62
C TYR A 85 -47.49 6.09 28.34
N HIS A 86 -47.15 7.38 28.39
CA HIS A 86 -47.17 8.25 27.22
C HIS A 86 -46.14 7.82 26.16
N GLU A 87 -44.96 7.35 26.58
CA GLU A 87 -43.95 6.77 25.67
C GLU A 87 -44.44 5.47 25.02
N ILE A 88 -45.10 4.59 25.77
CA ILE A 88 -45.73 3.37 25.23
C ILE A 88 -46.82 3.74 24.22
N GLY A 89 -47.66 4.73 24.53
CA GLY A 89 -48.67 5.24 23.59
C GLY A 89 -48.06 5.75 22.28
N ARG A 90 -46.97 6.51 22.37
CA ARG A 90 -46.23 6.98 21.17
C ARG A 90 -45.64 5.83 20.37
N ALA A 91 -45.10 4.80 21.03
CA ALA A 91 -44.56 3.62 20.36
C ALA A 91 -45.65 2.86 19.60
N ILE A 92 -46.80 2.61 20.23
CA ILE A 92 -47.95 1.95 19.58
C ILE A 92 -48.53 2.78 18.44
N ALA A 93 -48.59 4.11 18.57
CA ALA A 93 -49.02 4.97 17.46
C ALA A 93 -48.07 4.89 16.26
N THR A 94 -46.77 4.79 16.51
CA THR A 94 -45.76 4.62 15.46
C THR A 94 -45.89 3.24 14.79
N LEU A 95 -46.09 2.19 15.60
CA LEU A 95 -46.33 0.82 15.15
C LEU A 95 -47.56 0.71 14.25
N MET A 96 -48.67 1.36 14.62
CA MET A 96 -49.90 1.37 13.81
C MET A 96 -49.79 2.14 12.49
N SER A 97 -48.73 2.93 12.31
CA SER A 97 -48.43 3.66 11.07
C SER A 97 -47.62 2.82 10.09
N ASP A 98 -47.09 1.67 10.51
CA ASP A 98 -46.35 0.75 9.67
C ASP A 98 -47.30 -0.11 8.82
N GLU A 99 -47.01 -0.24 7.52
CA GLU A 99 -47.88 -0.95 6.57
C GLU A 99 -47.93 -2.45 6.84
N LEU A 100 -46.81 -3.07 7.28
CA LEU A 100 -46.76 -4.52 7.54
C LEU A 100 -47.52 -4.86 8.82
N PHE A 101 -47.29 -4.09 9.89
CA PHE A 101 -48.01 -4.31 11.14
C PHE A 101 -49.52 -4.05 10.99
N HIS A 102 -49.90 -3.01 10.24
CA HIS A 102 -51.29 -2.72 9.92
C HIS A 102 -51.98 -3.92 9.25
N ASP A 103 -51.33 -4.52 8.27
CA ASP A 103 -51.83 -5.71 7.55
C ASP A 103 -52.01 -6.94 8.46
N ILE A 104 -51.07 -7.15 9.37
CA ILE A 104 -51.14 -8.21 10.39
C ILE A 104 -52.30 -7.94 11.34
N ALA A 105 -52.50 -6.69 11.78
CA ALA A 105 -53.57 -6.31 12.70
C ALA A 105 -54.98 -6.55 12.12
N TYR A 106 -55.20 -6.43 10.80
CA TYR A 106 -56.47 -6.81 10.16
C TYR A 106 -56.68 -8.32 10.05
N LYS A 107 -55.61 -9.10 9.91
CA LYS A 107 -55.68 -10.56 9.70
C LYS A 107 -55.62 -11.35 11.00
N ALA A 108 -55.09 -10.75 12.07
CA ALA A 108 -54.92 -11.38 13.38
C ALA A 108 -56.24 -11.97 13.91
N LYS A 109 -56.20 -13.21 14.35
CA LYS A 109 -57.34 -13.87 15.02
C LYS A 109 -57.04 -14.07 16.50
N ASP A 110 -55.77 -14.28 16.82
CA ASP A 110 -55.30 -14.56 18.16
C ASP A 110 -54.29 -13.50 18.64
N ARG A 111 -54.03 -13.48 19.96
CA ARG A 111 -53.04 -12.58 20.57
C ARG A 111 -51.62 -12.86 20.05
N GLU A 112 -51.32 -14.11 19.71
CA GLU A 112 -50.01 -14.54 19.23
C GLU A 112 -49.66 -13.89 17.88
N ASP A 113 -50.64 -13.72 16.99
CA ASP A 113 -50.46 -13.06 15.69
C ASP A 113 -50.03 -11.59 15.85
N LEU A 114 -50.64 -10.88 16.81
CA LEU A 114 -50.28 -9.49 17.11
C LEU A 114 -48.90 -9.37 17.75
N LEU A 115 -48.52 -10.32 18.63
CA LEU A 115 -47.19 -10.33 19.23
C LEU A 115 -46.12 -10.62 18.18
N ALA A 116 -46.35 -11.58 17.28
CA ALA A 116 -45.45 -11.88 16.18
C ALA A 116 -45.25 -10.66 15.25
N GLY A 117 -46.31 -9.90 14.98
CA GLY A 117 -46.19 -8.65 14.21
C GLY A 117 -45.38 -7.56 14.91
N ILE A 118 -45.49 -7.47 16.25
CA ILE A 118 -44.65 -6.53 17.02
C ILE A 118 -43.18 -6.96 16.99
N ASP A 119 -42.90 -8.25 17.14
CA ASP A 119 -41.52 -8.76 17.09
C ASP A 119 -40.89 -8.57 15.70
N GLU A 120 -41.64 -8.82 14.62
CA GLU A 120 -41.18 -8.57 13.24
C GLU A 120 -40.86 -7.08 13.02
N PHE A 121 -41.71 -6.17 13.52
CA PHE A 121 -41.42 -4.75 13.48
C PHE A 121 -40.17 -4.36 14.29
N LEU A 122 -39.98 -4.94 15.48
CA LEU A 122 -38.79 -4.67 16.30
C LEU A 122 -37.49 -5.18 15.66
N ASP A 123 -37.55 -6.28 14.89
CA ASP A 123 -36.41 -6.78 14.11
C ASP A 123 -36.04 -5.86 12.94
N GLU A 124 -37.02 -5.17 12.34
CA GLU A 124 -36.77 -4.19 11.27
C GLU A 124 -36.29 -2.82 11.79
N VAL A 125 -36.68 -2.45 13.00
CA VAL A 125 -36.34 -1.14 13.58
C VAL A 125 -34.98 -1.15 14.27
N ILE A 126 -34.08 -0.27 13.82
CA ILE A 126 -32.79 -0.05 14.48
C ILE A 126 -32.99 0.93 15.64
N VAL A 127 -32.95 0.43 16.87
CA VAL A 127 -33.02 1.26 18.08
C VAL A 127 -31.65 1.89 18.35
N LEU A 128 -31.60 3.22 18.39
CA LEU A 128 -30.41 3.97 18.81
C LEU A 128 -30.47 4.23 20.32
N PRO A 129 -29.39 3.98 21.08
CA PRO A 129 -29.37 4.23 22.51
C PRO A 129 -29.51 5.74 22.82
N PRO A 130 -30.34 6.13 23.80
CA PRO A 130 -30.50 7.52 24.19
C PRO A 130 -29.29 7.96 25.04
N GLY A 131 -28.26 8.49 24.39
CA GLY A 131 -27.08 9.07 25.05
C GLY A 131 -25.96 9.35 24.05
N GLU A 132 -25.62 10.64 23.89
CA GLU A 132 -24.52 11.14 23.03
C GLU A 132 -24.63 10.80 21.54
N TRP A 133 -25.60 11.41 20.87
CA TRP A 133 -25.59 11.51 19.40
C TRP A 133 -25.19 12.92 18.97
N ASP A 134 -24.15 13.02 18.15
CA ASP A 134 -23.68 14.27 17.54
C ASP A 134 -24.49 14.57 16.27
N PRO A 135 -25.28 15.66 16.21
CA PRO A 135 -26.11 16.02 15.04
C PRO A 135 -25.31 16.27 13.75
N ALA A 136 -23.99 16.44 13.85
CA ALA A 136 -23.11 16.63 12.68
C ALA A 136 -22.87 15.35 11.87
N ILE A 137 -23.13 14.17 12.44
CA ILE A 137 -23.01 12.86 11.77
C ILE A 137 -24.37 12.44 11.21
N ARG A 138 -24.87 13.23 10.26
CA ARG A 138 -26.18 12.98 9.63
C ARG A 138 -26.14 11.69 8.80
N ILE A 139 -26.59 10.58 9.40
CA ILE A 139 -27.01 9.41 8.63
C ILE A 139 -28.29 9.82 7.93
N GLU A 140 -28.22 10.06 6.62
CA GLU A 140 -29.44 10.26 5.83
C GLU A 140 -30.28 8.98 5.93
N PRO A 141 -31.58 9.08 6.29
CA PRO A 141 -32.45 7.91 6.23
C PRO A 141 -32.44 7.36 4.80
N PRO A 142 -32.45 6.03 4.62
CA PRO A 142 -32.50 5.43 3.29
C PRO A 142 -33.69 6.02 2.52
N LYS A 143 -33.47 6.46 1.28
CA LYS A 143 -34.49 7.17 0.47
C LYS A 143 -35.66 6.27 0.04
N SER A 144 -35.61 4.99 0.34
CA SER A 144 -36.73 4.06 0.27
C SER A 144 -36.56 2.96 1.31
N LEU A 145 -37.64 2.64 2.01
CA LEU A 145 -37.75 1.39 2.78
C LEU A 145 -37.66 0.22 1.78
N PRO A 146 -36.96 -0.88 2.09
CA PRO A 146 -37.01 -2.06 1.24
C PRO A 146 -38.45 -2.57 1.18
N SER A 147 -39.04 -2.59 -0.02
CA SER A 147 -40.38 -3.14 -0.20
C SER A 147 -40.41 -4.64 0.11
N SER A 148 -41.41 -5.04 0.90
CA SER A 148 -41.69 -6.40 1.35
C SER A 148 -42.02 -7.39 0.21
N ASP A 149 -42.15 -6.90 -1.02
CA ASP A 149 -42.56 -7.68 -2.19
C ASP A 149 -41.52 -8.66 -2.73
N LYS A 150 -40.25 -8.58 -2.30
CA LYS A 150 -39.22 -9.55 -2.72
C LYS A 150 -39.42 -10.97 -2.18
N ARG A 151 -40.39 -11.21 -1.30
CA ARG A 151 -40.69 -12.55 -0.77
C ARG A 151 -41.87 -13.26 -1.47
N LYS A 152 -42.65 -12.59 -2.32
CA LYS A 152 -43.79 -13.21 -3.04
C LYS A 152 -43.44 -13.89 -4.36
N ASN A 153 -42.31 -13.56 -4.98
CA ASN A 153 -41.97 -14.05 -6.34
C ASN A 153 -41.11 -15.32 -6.37
N MET A 154 -41.08 -16.13 -5.30
CA MET A 154 -40.32 -17.39 -5.25
C MET A 154 -41.19 -18.65 -5.53
N PHE A 155 -42.46 -18.48 -5.91
CA PHE A 155 -43.39 -19.61 -6.15
C PHE A 155 -43.92 -19.77 -7.58
N SER A 156 -43.45 -19.00 -8.56
CA SER A 156 -43.88 -19.12 -9.95
C SER A 156 -42.71 -18.97 -10.92
N GLY A 157 -42.12 -20.10 -11.30
CA GLY A 157 -41.20 -20.19 -12.44
C GLY A 157 -41.93 -20.56 -13.72
N ALA A 158 -41.61 -19.89 -14.83
CA ALA A 158 -41.46 -20.44 -16.18
C ALA A 158 -41.24 -19.32 -17.22
N GLU A 159 -40.16 -19.47 -17.99
CA GLU A 159 -39.98 -19.13 -19.42
C GLU A 159 -40.28 -17.71 -19.96
N SER A 160 -39.27 -17.06 -20.53
CA SER A 160 -38.96 -17.11 -21.98
C SER A 160 -38.09 -15.93 -22.43
N ILE A 161 -37.18 -16.24 -23.35
CA ILE A 161 -36.25 -15.34 -24.04
C ILE A 161 -36.96 -14.76 -25.26
N GLN A 162 -36.91 -13.43 -25.47
CA GLN A 162 -36.99 -12.88 -26.83
C GLN A 162 -36.40 -11.46 -26.96
N MET A 163 -35.61 -11.29 -28.03
CA MET A 163 -34.93 -10.08 -28.49
C MET A 163 -35.78 -9.27 -29.50
N ASN A 164 -35.29 -8.04 -29.78
CA ASN A 164 -35.62 -7.03 -30.82
C ASN A 164 -36.67 -6.00 -30.40
N GLY A 165 -36.51 -4.68 -30.63
CA GLY A 165 -35.49 -3.90 -31.32
C GLY A 165 -36.02 -2.46 -31.55
N ASN A 166 -35.12 -1.56 -31.97
CA ASN A 166 -35.33 -0.19 -32.53
C ASN A 166 -35.27 1.01 -31.57
N ALA A 167 -34.13 1.70 -31.65
CA ALA A 167 -33.93 3.07 -31.21
C ALA A 167 -34.37 4.08 -32.30
N PRO A 168 -34.68 5.32 -31.89
CA PRO A 168 -34.12 6.50 -32.54
C PRO A 168 -33.23 7.27 -31.56
N LYS A 169 -32.18 7.87 -32.12
CA LYS A 169 -31.21 8.73 -31.45
C LYS A 169 -31.87 10.06 -31.05
N ASP A 170 -31.65 10.51 -29.81
CA ASP A 170 -31.24 11.90 -29.60
C ASP A 170 -30.43 12.11 -28.31
N GLY A 171 -29.59 13.14 -28.33
CA GLY A 171 -28.35 13.28 -27.56
C GLY A 171 -28.46 13.36 -26.04
N GLY A 172 -27.52 12.68 -25.38
CA GLY A 172 -27.30 12.75 -23.94
C GLY A 172 -26.20 11.78 -23.53
N GLN A 173 -24.94 12.20 -23.74
CA GLN A 173 -23.74 11.41 -23.48
C GLN A 173 -23.58 11.08 -21.98
N GLY A 174 -24.26 10.04 -21.51
CA GLY A 174 -24.09 9.41 -20.20
C GLY A 174 -23.15 8.20 -20.28
N GLY A 175 -21.98 8.39 -20.90
CA GLY A 175 -20.96 7.34 -20.99
C GLY A 175 -20.05 7.39 -19.76
N GLY A 176 -20.17 6.41 -18.88
CA GLY A 176 -19.23 6.13 -17.79
C GLY A 176 -17.88 5.61 -18.29
N GLY A 177 -17.21 6.39 -19.13
CA GLY A 177 -15.82 6.18 -19.55
C GLY A 177 -14.92 7.20 -18.85
N HIS A 178 -13.74 6.73 -18.42
CA HIS A 178 -12.60 7.51 -17.91
C HIS A 178 -12.88 8.98 -17.54
N GLN A 179 -13.08 9.25 -16.25
CA GLN A 179 -12.54 10.51 -15.72
C GLN A 179 -11.02 10.37 -15.73
N VAL A 180 -10.43 10.68 -16.88
CA VAL A 180 -9.01 11.03 -16.99
C VAL A 180 -8.82 12.13 -15.95
N SER A 181 -8.00 11.89 -14.94
CA SER A 181 -7.62 12.94 -13.99
C SER A 181 -7.14 14.13 -14.83
N ASP A 182 -7.72 15.33 -14.63
CA ASP A 182 -7.37 16.56 -15.37
C ASP A 182 -5.85 16.88 -15.31
N GLU A 183 -5.12 16.19 -14.44
CA GLU A 183 -3.69 16.28 -14.21
C GLU A 183 -2.78 15.73 -15.33
N LEU A 184 -3.29 14.90 -16.25
CA LEU A 184 -2.48 14.23 -17.29
C LEU A 184 -2.95 14.55 -18.71
N GLN A 185 -3.88 15.49 -18.91
CA GLN A 185 -4.38 15.82 -20.24
C GLN A 185 -3.31 16.56 -21.05
N LYS A 186 -3.18 16.20 -22.33
CA LYS A 186 -2.21 16.82 -23.24
C LYS A 186 -2.54 18.31 -23.40
N THR A 187 -1.67 19.20 -22.92
CA THR A 187 -1.92 20.65 -22.92
C THR A 187 -1.76 21.26 -24.32
N GLY A 188 -1.06 20.58 -25.23
CA GLY A 188 -0.86 21.00 -26.63
C GLY A 188 0.06 22.23 -26.82
N ARG A 189 0.62 22.76 -25.73
CA ARG A 189 1.59 23.87 -25.72
C ARG A 189 2.98 23.36 -25.35
N PHE A 190 4.04 23.91 -25.95
CA PHE A 190 5.42 23.64 -25.53
C PHE A 190 5.59 23.99 -24.04
N PHE A 191 6.11 23.05 -23.24
CA PHE A 191 6.23 23.16 -21.77
C PHE A 191 4.90 23.38 -21.02
N GLY A 192 3.74 23.12 -21.64
CA GLY A 192 2.43 23.29 -21.00
C GLY A 192 2.28 22.50 -19.70
N GLY A 193 2.47 21.18 -19.76
CA GLY A 193 2.37 20.29 -18.59
C GLY A 193 3.37 20.62 -17.48
N PHE A 194 4.59 21.05 -17.84
CA PHE A 194 5.62 21.46 -16.87
C PHE A 194 5.20 22.70 -16.06
N VAL A 195 4.67 23.73 -16.73
CA VAL A 195 4.22 24.96 -16.06
C VAL A 195 3.01 24.70 -15.17
N GLU A 196 2.09 23.83 -15.60
CA GLU A 196 0.93 23.44 -14.81
C GLU A 196 1.31 22.66 -13.55
N ASP A 197 2.27 21.72 -13.66
CA ASP A 197 2.80 20.98 -12.52
C ASP A 197 3.45 21.92 -11.47
N ILE A 198 4.24 22.91 -11.93
CA ILE A 198 4.83 23.92 -11.04
C ILE A 198 3.75 24.75 -10.37
N LYS A 199 2.77 25.26 -11.15
CA LYS A 199 1.69 26.10 -10.61
C LYS A 199 0.87 25.37 -9.54
N ARG A 200 0.67 24.06 -9.71
CA ARG A 200 -0.05 23.23 -8.73
C ARG A 200 0.77 23.00 -7.45
N LYS A 201 2.09 22.82 -7.54
CA LYS A 201 2.95 22.46 -6.40
C LYS A 201 3.56 23.65 -5.64
N ALA A 202 3.77 24.79 -6.30
CA ALA A 202 4.32 25.99 -5.68
C ALA A 202 3.67 26.41 -4.34
N PRO A 203 2.32 26.44 -4.18
CA PRO A 203 1.71 26.88 -2.92
C PRO A 203 1.96 25.91 -1.75
N TRP A 204 2.18 24.63 -2.03
CA TRP A 204 2.38 23.60 -1.00
C TRP A 204 3.81 23.53 -0.47
N PHE A 205 4.77 24.19 -1.14
CA PHE A 205 6.20 24.11 -0.81
C PHE A 205 6.50 24.50 0.64
N ALA A 206 5.88 25.58 1.15
CA ALA A 206 6.06 25.99 2.54
C ALA A 206 5.42 25.00 3.54
N SER A 207 4.25 24.45 3.20
CA SER A 207 3.54 23.49 4.06
C SER A 207 4.33 22.19 4.26
N ASP A 208 5.10 21.76 3.26
CA ASP A 208 5.92 20.54 3.30
C ASP A 208 7.03 20.58 4.37
N PHE A 209 7.48 21.77 4.79
CA PHE A 209 8.46 21.92 5.87
C PHE A 209 7.82 21.92 7.25
N TYR A 210 6.63 22.51 7.40
CA TYR A 210 5.92 22.54 8.69
C TYR A 210 5.32 21.17 9.03
N ASP A 211 4.82 20.43 8.03
CA ASP A 211 4.24 19.07 8.21
C ASP A 211 5.28 18.03 8.69
N ALA A 212 6.58 18.33 8.59
CA ALA A 212 7.66 17.41 8.89
C ALA A 212 8.00 17.26 10.39
N LEU A 213 7.53 18.16 11.25
CA LEU A 213 7.92 18.26 12.67
C LEU A 213 7.24 17.24 13.60
N SER A 214 7.12 15.99 13.17
CA SER A 214 6.45 14.93 13.93
C SER A 214 7.39 13.79 14.33
N ILE A 215 7.16 13.14 15.47
CA ILE A 215 8.03 12.04 15.94
C ILE A 215 8.13 10.87 14.93
N GLN A 216 7.07 10.67 14.14
CA GLN A 216 7.02 9.64 13.09
C GLN A 216 8.00 9.93 11.95
N SER A 217 8.25 11.21 11.62
CA SER A 217 9.18 11.56 10.54
C SER A 217 10.62 11.18 10.88
N LEU A 218 11.03 11.30 12.15
CA LEU A 218 12.35 10.89 12.62
C LEU A 218 12.59 9.39 12.43
N SER A 219 11.59 8.57 12.74
CA SER A 219 11.68 7.12 12.53
C SER A 219 11.76 6.76 11.05
N ALA A 220 10.98 7.44 10.19
CA ALA A 220 11.03 7.27 8.75
C ALA A 220 12.40 7.65 8.17
N ILE A 221 12.99 8.77 8.64
CA ILE A 221 14.33 9.22 8.23
C ILE A 221 15.38 8.13 8.49
N LEU A 222 15.44 7.61 9.72
CA LEU A 222 16.45 6.61 10.08
C LEU A 222 16.26 5.29 9.30
N PHE A 223 15.01 4.86 9.12
CA PHE A 223 14.68 3.65 8.36
C PHE A 223 15.12 3.75 6.89
N ILE A 224 14.74 4.84 6.23
CA ILE A 224 15.05 5.07 4.81
C ILE A 224 16.53 5.38 4.59
N TYR A 225 17.18 6.04 5.55
CA TYR A 225 18.63 6.22 5.56
C TYR A 225 19.37 4.88 5.46
N LEU A 226 19.05 3.89 6.30
CA LEU A 226 19.71 2.60 6.21
C LEU A 226 19.39 1.84 4.91
N ALA A 227 18.16 1.96 4.41
CA ALA A 227 17.79 1.37 3.12
C ALA A 227 18.61 1.97 1.97
N THR A 228 18.76 3.30 1.93
CA THR A 228 19.52 4.01 0.90
C THR A 228 21.03 3.74 1.00
N VAL A 229 21.61 3.74 2.20
CA VAL A 229 23.01 3.38 2.44
C VAL A 229 23.29 1.94 1.99
N THR A 230 22.45 0.98 2.40
CA THR A 230 22.59 -0.42 1.98
C THR A 230 22.53 -0.57 0.47
N ASN A 231 21.59 0.14 -0.17
CA ASN A 231 21.44 0.10 -1.61
C ASN A 231 22.67 0.67 -2.33
N ALA A 232 23.13 1.86 -1.91
CA ALA A 232 24.31 2.54 -2.47
C ALA A 232 25.58 1.67 -2.36
N ILE A 233 25.76 1.00 -1.22
CA ILE A 233 26.85 0.05 -0.99
C ILE A 233 26.82 -1.10 -1.99
N THR A 234 25.69 -1.79 -2.08
CA THR A 234 25.65 -3.04 -2.85
C THR A 234 25.73 -2.78 -4.35
N PHE A 235 25.08 -1.71 -4.83
CA PHE A 235 25.15 -1.34 -6.24
C PHE A 235 26.51 -0.74 -6.57
N GLY A 236 27.11 0.04 -5.67
CA GLY A 236 28.47 0.53 -5.84
C GLY A 236 29.53 -0.56 -5.85
N GLY A 237 29.36 -1.62 -5.05
CA GLY A 237 30.24 -2.78 -5.06
C GLY A 237 30.10 -3.59 -6.35
N LEU A 238 28.87 -3.87 -6.77
CA LEU A 238 28.60 -4.54 -8.05
C LEU A 238 29.09 -3.74 -9.26
N LEU A 239 28.98 -2.41 -9.20
CA LEU A 239 29.46 -1.52 -10.24
C LEU A 239 30.99 -1.48 -10.28
N GLY A 240 31.65 -1.51 -9.12
CA GLY A 240 33.11 -1.67 -8.99
C GLY A 240 33.60 -2.95 -9.65
N ASP A 241 32.98 -4.08 -9.31
CA ASP A 241 33.30 -5.39 -9.90
C ASP A 241 33.03 -5.43 -11.41
N ALA A 242 32.01 -4.73 -11.89
CA ALA A 242 31.62 -4.72 -13.30
C ALA A 242 32.47 -3.78 -14.18
N THR A 243 33.12 -2.78 -13.59
CA THR A 243 33.85 -1.72 -14.30
C THR A 243 35.35 -1.72 -14.01
N ASP A 244 35.90 -2.85 -13.55
CA ASP A 244 37.31 -2.99 -13.13
C ASP A 244 37.75 -1.84 -12.19
N ASN A 245 36.90 -1.45 -11.24
CA ASN A 245 37.09 -0.35 -10.28
C ASN A 245 37.19 1.07 -10.90
N MET A 246 36.74 1.28 -12.13
CA MET A 246 36.61 2.63 -12.71
C MET A 246 35.51 3.46 -12.05
N GLN A 247 34.50 2.80 -11.47
CA GLN A 247 33.44 3.40 -10.68
C GLN A 247 33.08 2.49 -9.52
N GLY A 248 33.17 2.96 -8.29
CA GLY A 248 33.05 2.13 -7.11
C GLY A 248 31.96 2.56 -6.13
N VAL A 249 32.16 2.14 -4.88
CA VAL A 249 31.25 2.40 -3.77
C VAL A 249 31.24 3.89 -3.41
N LEU A 250 32.39 4.56 -3.40
CA LEU A 250 32.48 5.96 -2.98
C LEU A 250 31.75 6.91 -3.94
N GLU A 251 31.95 6.74 -5.25
CA GLU A 251 31.22 7.49 -6.28
C GLU A 251 29.71 7.24 -6.18
N SER A 252 29.33 6.00 -5.83
CA SER A 252 27.93 5.64 -5.63
C SER A 252 27.31 6.31 -4.40
N PHE A 253 28.07 6.52 -3.32
CA PHE A 253 27.61 7.29 -2.16
C PHE A 253 27.45 8.77 -2.48
N LEU A 254 28.48 9.37 -3.07
CA LEU A 254 28.48 10.80 -3.39
C LEU A 254 27.37 11.13 -4.38
N GLY A 255 27.23 10.33 -5.43
CA GLY A 255 26.19 10.52 -6.42
C GLY A 255 24.79 10.39 -5.84
N THR A 256 24.54 9.40 -4.98
CA THR A 256 23.24 9.23 -4.31
C THR A 256 22.92 10.42 -3.41
N ALA A 257 23.91 10.91 -2.65
CA ALA A 257 23.72 12.04 -1.75
C ALA A 257 23.39 13.35 -2.50
N ILE A 258 24.16 13.69 -3.54
CA ILE A 258 23.95 14.94 -4.30
C ILE A 258 22.64 14.89 -5.09
N THR A 259 22.43 13.82 -5.87
CA THR A 259 21.24 13.73 -6.73
C THR A 259 19.96 13.63 -5.92
N GLY A 260 19.96 12.80 -4.88
CA GLY A 260 18.81 12.62 -4.01
C GLY A 260 18.44 13.88 -3.24
N ALA A 261 19.42 14.62 -2.70
CA ALA A 261 19.15 15.85 -1.95
C ALA A 261 18.52 16.92 -2.86
N ILE A 262 19.06 17.14 -4.06
CA ILE A 262 18.53 18.11 -5.02
C ILE A 262 17.13 17.69 -5.49
N PHE A 263 16.94 16.40 -5.79
CA PHE A 263 15.64 15.90 -6.23
C PHE A 263 14.56 15.98 -5.15
N CYS A 264 14.84 15.61 -3.89
CA CYS A 264 13.85 15.72 -2.82
C CYS A 264 13.51 17.18 -2.47
N LEU A 265 14.44 18.13 -2.70
CA LEU A 265 14.16 19.56 -2.53
C LEU A 265 13.22 20.07 -3.62
N PHE A 266 13.57 19.90 -4.90
CA PHE A 266 12.89 20.57 -6.02
C PHE A 266 11.94 19.70 -6.84
N GLY A 267 11.96 18.38 -6.63
CA GLY A 267 11.11 17.42 -7.31
C GLY A 267 9.63 17.71 -7.11
N GLY A 268 8.83 17.30 -8.11
CA GLY A 268 7.39 17.30 -8.03
C GLY A 268 6.94 16.43 -6.86
N GLN A 269 7.33 15.15 -6.84
CA GLN A 269 6.94 14.22 -5.79
C GLN A 269 8.11 13.88 -4.84
N PRO A 270 8.24 14.56 -3.69
CA PRO A 270 9.41 14.41 -2.80
C PRO A 270 9.45 13.08 -2.02
N LEU A 271 8.37 12.29 -2.06
CA LEU A 271 8.32 10.94 -1.50
C LEU A 271 9.15 9.94 -2.31
N ILE A 272 9.44 10.26 -3.58
CA ILE A 272 10.27 9.44 -4.46
C ILE A 272 11.75 9.60 -4.07
N ILE A 273 12.43 8.46 -3.97
CA ILE A 273 13.84 8.39 -3.59
C ILE A 273 14.63 7.91 -4.80
N LEU A 274 15.62 8.73 -5.21
CA LEU A 274 16.55 8.36 -6.26
C LEU A 274 17.62 7.41 -5.74
N SER A 275 17.89 6.32 -6.46
CA SER A 275 19.03 5.45 -6.21
C SER A 275 19.42 4.67 -7.46
N SER A 276 20.55 3.95 -7.41
CA SER A 276 20.98 3.12 -8.54
C SER A 276 20.01 1.94 -8.70
N THR A 277 19.62 1.64 -9.94
CA THR A 277 18.73 0.52 -10.25
C THR A 277 19.48 -0.59 -11.00
N GLY A 278 18.95 -1.81 -10.93
CA GLY A 278 19.52 -2.97 -11.62
C GLY A 278 19.64 -2.80 -13.15
N PRO A 279 18.62 -2.28 -13.86
CA PRO A 279 18.70 -2.05 -15.30
C PRO A 279 19.83 -1.09 -15.70
N VAL A 280 20.01 0.00 -14.95
CA VAL A 280 21.13 0.93 -15.18
C VAL A 280 22.46 0.23 -14.98
N LEU A 281 22.63 -0.58 -13.92
CA LEU A 281 23.86 -1.37 -13.69
C LEU A 281 24.18 -2.32 -14.86
N VAL A 282 23.17 -3.00 -15.42
CA VAL A 282 23.37 -3.91 -16.56
C VAL A 282 23.82 -3.14 -17.79
N PHE A 283 23.21 -1.98 -18.05
CA PHE A 283 23.63 -1.10 -19.14
C PHE A 283 25.09 -0.66 -18.96
N GLU A 284 25.48 -0.24 -17.77
CA GLU A 284 26.85 0.19 -17.46
C GLU A 284 27.89 -0.90 -17.70
N ARG A 285 27.60 -2.13 -17.26
CA ARG A 285 28.47 -3.29 -17.50
C ARG A 285 28.67 -3.54 -18.99
N LEU A 286 27.60 -3.43 -19.78
CA LEU A 286 27.68 -3.66 -21.21
C LEU A 286 28.41 -2.52 -21.91
N LEU A 287 28.17 -1.29 -21.48
CA LEU A 287 28.89 -0.11 -21.95
C LEU A 287 30.39 -0.26 -21.69
N PHE A 288 30.78 -0.71 -20.50
CA PHE A 288 32.16 -0.96 -20.14
C PHE A 288 32.81 -2.06 -20.99
N ASN A 289 32.14 -3.21 -21.16
CA ASN A 289 32.62 -4.28 -22.03
C ASN A 289 32.76 -3.80 -23.48
N PHE A 290 31.76 -3.10 -24.02
CA PHE A 290 31.82 -2.54 -25.37
C PHE A 290 32.97 -1.54 -25.54
N SER A 291 33.22 -0.71 -24.52
CA SER A 291 34.34 0.23 -24.50
C SER A 291 35.68 -0.50 -24.54
N LYS A 292 35.79 -1.59 -23.77
CA LYS A 292 37.00 -2.43 -23.66
C LYS A 292 37.26 -3.22 -24.94
N ASP A 293 36.21 -3.72 -25.60
CA ASP A 293 36.32 -4.48 -26.86
C ASP A 293 36.70 -3.60 -28.06
N ASN A 294 36.37 -2.30 -28.01
CA ASN A 294 36.63 -1.35 -29.09
C ASN A 294 37.73 -0.32 -28.76
N ASP A 295 38.46 -0.48 -27.65
CA ASP A 295 39.50 0.44 -27.17
C ASP A 295 39.06 1.92 -27.08
N ILE A 296 37.80 2.16 -26.71
CA ILE A 296 37.23 3.50 -26.50
C ILE A 296 37.39 3.87 -25.01
N ASP A 297 37.71 5.13 -24.71
CA ASP A 297 37.74 5.61 -23.34
C ASP A 297 36.32 5.64 -22.72
N TYR A 298 36.10 4.78 -21.73
CA TYR A 298 34.79 4.55 -21.10
C TYR A 298 34.18 5.83 -20.49
N LEU A 299 34.98 6.65 -19.81
CA LEU A 299 34.47 7.84 -19.10
C LEU A 299 33.99 8.93 -20.07
N GLU A 300 34.73 9.17 -21.14
CA GLU A 300 34.36 10.14 -22.18
C GLU A 300 33.12 9.64 -22.95
N PHE A 301 33.09 8.36 -23.31
CA PHE A 301 31.94 7.76 -23.99
C PHE A 301 30.67 7.84 -23.12
N ARG A 302 30.79 7.54 -21.82
CA ARG A 302 29.73 7.69 -20.82
C ARG A 302 29.23 9.14 -20.73
N LEU A 303 30.14 10.12 -20.73
CA LEU A 303 29.76 11.54 -20.66
C LEU A 303 28.86 11.92 -21.83
N TRP A 304 29.24 11.57 -23.06
CA TRP A 304 28.45 11.88 -24.25
C TRP A 304 27.10 11.17 -24.28
N ILE A 305 27.04 9.90 -23.88
CA ILE A 305 25.76 9.18 -23.71
C ILE A 305 24.87 9.94 -22.74
N GLY A 306 25.42 10.33 -21.59
CA GLY A 306 24.69 11.09 -20.58
C GLY A 306 24.17 12.44 -21.06
N LEU A 307 24.96 13.22 -21.79
CA LEU A 307 24.52 14.49 -22.36
C LEU A 307 23.39 14.31 -23.38
N TRP A 308 23.50 13.32 -24.26
CA TRP A 308 22.42 12.98 -25.19
C TRP A 308 21.16 12.51 -24.45
N THR A 309 21.30 11.70 -23.39
CA THR A 309 20.14 11.27 -22.59
C THR A 309 19.44 12.45 -21.91
N ALA A 310 20.20 13.37 -21.31
CA ALA A 310 19.63 14.56 -20.69
C ALA A 310 18.91 15.43 -21.72
N PHE A 311 19.50 15.62 -22.91
CA PHE A 311 18.88 16.36 -24.01
C PHE A 311 17.57 15.71 -24.49
N LEU A 312 17.58 14.39 -24.72
CA LEU A 312 16.37 13.65 -25.14
C LEU A 312 15.29 13.66 -24.04
N CYS A 313 15.66 13.55 -22.76
CA CYS A 313 14.72 13.69 -21.65
C CYS A 313 14.09 15.09 -21.62
N LEU A 314 14.85 16.16 -21.87
CA LEU A 314 14.31 17.52 -21.97
C LEU A 314 13.33 17.67 -23.15
N ILE A 315 13.60 17.01 -24.28
CA ILE A 315 12.65 16.95 -25.41
C ILE A 315 11.35 16.24 -24.99
N LEU A 316 11.43 15.13 -24.24
CA LEU A 316 10.25 14.42 -23.74
C LEU A 316 9.41 15.28 -22.78
N VAL A 317 10.05 16.07 -21.92
CA VAL A 317 9.37 17.05 -21.05
C VAL A 317 8.72 18.15 -21.90
N ALA A 318 9.43 18.69 -22.91
CA ALA A 318 8.92 19.76 -23.76
C ALA A 318 7.74 19.33 -24.64
N THR A 319 7.72 18.06 -25.06
CA THR A 319 6.68 17.45 -25.92
C THR A 319 5.49 16.88 -25.15
N ASP A 320 5.44 17.05 -23.82
CA ASP A 320 4.35 16.56 -22.97
C ASP A 320 4.18 15.02 -23.09
N ALA A 321 5.30 14.31 -23.16
CA ALA A 321 5.34 12.86 -23.33
C ALA A 321 4.79 12.09 -22.11
N SER A 322 4.66 12.75 -20.95
CA SER A 322 4.05 12.14 -19.77
C SER A 322 2.56 11.83 -19.94
N PHE A 323 1.89 12.30 -20.99
CA PHE A 323 0.57 11.76 -21.38
C PHE A 323 0.60 10.25 -21.64
N LEU A 324 1.72 9.69 -22.13
CA LEU A 324 1.87 8.27 -22.40
C LEU A 324 1.66 7.40 -21.15
N VAL A 325 1.82 8.01 -19.97
CA VAL A 325 1.63 7.37 -18.67
C VAL A 325 0.18 6.91 -18.46
N GLN A 326 -0.80 7.55 -19.10
CA GLN A 326 -2.20 7.12 -19.04
C GLN A 326 -2.42 5.71 -19.62
N TYR A 327 -1.53 5.24 -20.50
CA TYR A 327 -1.63 3.89 -21.06
C TYR A 327 -1.06 2.81 -20.14
N PHE A 328 -0.34 3.18 -19.07
CA PHE A 328 0.04 2.23 -18.03
C PHE A 328 -1.18 1.93 -17.16
N THR A 329 -1.74 0.73 -17.38
CA THR A 329 -2.80 0.21 -16.53
C THR A 329 -2.21 -0.55 -15.34
N ARG A 330 -3.05 -0.79 -14.34
CA ARG A 330 -2.72 -1.58 -13.16
C ARG A 330 -2.10 -2.95 -13.48
N PHE A 331 -2.54 -3.60 -14.55
CA PHE A 331 -1.94 -4.84 -15.06
C PHE A 331 -0.43 -4.73 -15.28
N THR A 332 -0.01 -3.67 -15.97
CA THR A 332 1.40 -3.43 -16.30
C THR A 332 2.19 -3.00 -15.07
N GLU A 333 1.60 -2.17 -14.22
CA GLU A 333 2.20 -1.69 -12.97
C GLU A 333 2.48 -2.84 -11.99
N GLU A 334 1.48 -3.67 -11.71
CA GLU A 334 1.61 -4.81 -10.79
C GLU A 334 2.52 -5.89 -11.35
N GLY A 335 2.47 -6.13 -12.67
CA GLY A 335 3.42 -7.00 -13.35
C GLY A 335 4.86 -6.52 -13.14
N PHE A 336 5.13 -5.24 -13.38
CA PHE A 336 6.45 -4.66 -13.21
C PHE A 336 6.93 -4.71 -11.75
N SER A 337 6.09 -4.30 -10.79
CA SER A 337 6.41 -4.35 -9.36
C SER A 337 6.73 -5.78 -8.90
N SER A 338 5.93 -6.76 -9.34
CA SER A 338 6.17 -8.17 -9.04
C SER A 338 7.46 -8.69 -9.67
N LEU A 339 7.75 -8.32 -10.93
CA LEU A 339 8.98 -8.69 -11.62
C LEU A 339 10.22 -8.18 -10.87
N ILE A 340 10.24 -6.89 -10.51
CA ILE A 340 11.35 -6.29 -9.75
C ILE A 340 11.53 -6.99 -8.40
N SER A 341 10.43 -7.29 -7.71
CA SER A 341 10.46 -8.02 -6.43
C SER A 341 11.06 -9.42 -6.57
N PHE A 342 10.66 -10.18 -7.60
CA PHE A 342 11.27 -11.49 -7.90
C PHE A 342 12.74 -11.38 -8.28
N ILE A 343 13.14 -10.32 -9.00
CA ILE A 343 14.54 -10.07 -9.34
C ILE A 343 15.37 -9.86 -8.07
N PHE A 344 14.88 -9.07 -7.12
CA PHE A 344 15.57 -8.84 -5.84
C PHE A 344 15.71 -10.13 -5.01
N ILE A 345 14.63 -10.92 -4.91
CA ILE A 345 14.66 -12.22 -4.20
C ILE A 345 15.70 -13.15 -4.84
N TYR A 346 15.66 -13.29 -6.17
CA TYR A 346 16.61 -14.13 -6.90
C TYR A 346 18.06 -13.66 -6.76
N ASP A 347 18.31 -12.35 -6.85
CA ASP A 347 19.66 -11.79 -6.75
C ASP A 347 20.24 -11.97 -5.33
N ALA A 348 19.43 -11.85 -4.29
CA ALA A 348 19.83 -12.13 -2.91
C ALA A 348 20.30 -13.59 -2.75
N PHE A 349 19.53 -14.56 -3.26
CA PHE A 349 19.94 -15.97 -3.26
C PHE A 349 21.15 -16.24 -4.15
N LYS A 350 21.21 -15.65 -5.35
CA LYS A 350 22.33 -15.82 -6.28
C LYS A 350 23.64 -15.35 -5.66
N LYS A 351 23.65 -14.21 -4.96
CA LYS A 351 24.83 -13.69 -4.25
C LYS A 351 25.24 -14.61 -3.09
N MET A 352 24.28 -15.14 -2.34
CA MET A 352 24.58 -16.10 -1.28
C MET A 352 25.18 -17.40 -1.82
N ILE A 353 24.64 -17.92 -2.93
CA ILE A 353 25.16 -19.11 -3.59
C ILE A 353 26.56 -18.84 -4.15
N LYS A 354 26.78 -17.69 -4.80
CA LYS A 354 28.11 -17.29 -5.29
C LYS A 354 29.13 -17.20 -4.14
N LEU A 355 28.72 -16.68 -2.99
CA LEU A 355 29.54 -16.65 -1.78
C LEU A 355 29.87 -18.06 -1.28
N SER A 356 28.89 -18.96 -1.26
CA SER A 356 29.09 -20.37 -0.90
C SER A 356 30.00 -21.11 -1.88
N SER A 357 30.00 -20.77 -3.16
CA SER A 357 30.93 -21.32 -4.15
C SER A 357 32.34 -20.76 -3.99
N TYR A 358 32.48 -19.50 -3.55
CA TYR A 358 33.77 -18.87 -3.28
C TYR A 358 34.42 -19.39 -1.99
N TYR A 359 33.61 -19.70 -0.97
CA TYR A 359 34.03 -20.34 0.28
C TYR A 359 33.44 -21.77 0.40
N PRO A 360 33.97 -22.75 -0.34
CA PRO A 360 33.40 -24.10 -0.33
C PRO A 360 33.53 -24.76 1.06
N ILE A 361 32.53 -25.56 1.44
CA ILE A 361 32.54 -26.34 2.68
C ILE A 361 33.31 -27.64 2.41
N ASN A 362 34.25 -27.98 3.29
CA ASN A 362 34.92 -29.27 3.26
C ASN A 362 34.03 -30.35 3.88
N MET A 363 33.49 -31.27 3.07
CA MET A 363 32.61 -32.34 3.54
C MET A 363 33.34 -33.56 4.09
N ASP A 364 34.64 -33.68 3.80
CA ASP A 364 35.48 -34.82 4.22
C ASP A 364 36.21 -34.55 5.54
N PHE A 365 35.75 -33.57 6.34
CA PHE A 365 36.39 -33.20 7.59
C PHE A 365 36.18 -34.27 8.66
N LYS A 366 37.27 -34.87 9.14
CA LYS A 366 37.30 -35.78 10.27
C LYS A 366 38.02 -35.12 11.44
N MET A 367 37.34 -35.01 12.58
CA MET A 367 37.87 -34.43 13.83
C MET A 367 39.19 -35.04 14.27
N ASP A 368 39.39 -36.33 14.04
CA ASP A 368 40.60 -37.06 14.47
C ASP A 368 41.89 -36.64 13.73
N TYR A 369 41.79 -35.95 12.59
CA TYR A 369 42.93 -35.56 11.75
C TYR A 369 43.19 -34.05 11.70
N ILE A 370 42.71 -33.27 12.69
CA ILE A 370 42.89 -31.80 12.75
C ILE A 370 44.34 -31.34 12.51
N THR A 371 45.33 -32.09 13.00
CA THR A 371 46.76 -31.78 12.85
C THR A 371 47.31 -31.97 11.44
N LEU A 372 46.63 -32.71 10.56
CA LEU A 372 47.01 -32.94 9.16
C LEU A 372 46.38 -31.91 8.20
N TYR A 373 45.38 -31.16 8.66
CA TYR A 373 44.68 -30.12 7.90
C TYR A 373 45.37 -28.75 8.06
N GLY A 374 46.68 -28.68 7.83
CA GLY A 374 47.45 -27.43 7.82
C GLY A 374 47.52 -26.75 6.44
N CYS A 375 47.81 -25.45 6.42
CA CYS A 375 48.26 -24.74 5.22
C CYS A 375 49.61 -24.11 5.54
N GLU A 376 50.67 -24.68 5.00
CA GLU A 376 52.04 -24.23 5.25
C GLU A 376 52.55 -23.43 4.04
N CYS A 377 53.37 -22.43 4.33
CA CYS A 377 54.05 -21.64 3.33
C CYS A 377 55.47 -22.18 3.16
N LEU A 378 55.80 -22.65 1.96
CA LEU A 378 57.14 -23.09 1.61
C LEU A 378 57.87 -21.99 0.81
N PRO A 379 59.21 -21.87 0.97
CA PRO A 379 60.01 -20.98 0.14
C PRO A 379 59.96 -21.41 -1.33
N PRO A 380 60.16 -20.48 -2.29
CA PRO A 380 60.28 -20.83 -3.70
C PRO A 380 61.51 -21.71 -3.95
N ASP A 381 61.34 -22.79 -4.73
CA ASP A 381 62.44 -23.66 -5.15
C ASP A 381 63.44 -22.86 -6.03
N PRO A 382 64.76 -22.93 -5.77
CA PRO A 382 65.76 -22.14 -6.49
C PRO A 382 65.97 -22.57 -7.96
N ASP A 383 65.37 -23.68 -8.42
CA ASP A 383 65.61 -24.23 -9.76
C ASP A 383 64.30 -24.50 -10.53
N SER A 384 63.73 -23.49 -11.18
CA SER A 384 62.70 -23.72 -12.22
C SER A 384 62.63 -22.63 -13.30
N ASN A 385 63.78 -22.34 -13.92
CA ASN A 385 63.78 -21.87 -15.31
C ASN A 385 63.76 -23.08 -16.25
N SER A 386 62.62 -23.77 -16.34
CA SER A 386 62.32 -24.64 -17.48
C SER A 386 60.84 -25.01 -17.50
N SER A 387 60.17 -24.60 -18.56
CA SER A 387 58.94 -25.21 -19.07
C SER A 387 59.00 -26.74 -19.00
N LEU A 388 57.95 -27.41 -18.52
CA LEU A 388 57.30 -28.55 -19.18
C LEU A 388 56.23 -29.22 -18.28
N LEU A 389 55.04 -29.34 -18.86
CA LEU A 389 54.06 -30.44 -18.81
C LEU A 389 53.80 -31.19 -17.49
N TRP A 390 52.58 -30.98 -17.00
CA TRP A 390 51.84 -31.89 -16.14
C TRP A 390 51.70 -33.27 -16.81
N ASN A 391 52.14 -34.32 -16.13
CA ASN A 391 51.54 -35.65 -16.27
C ASN A 391 51.72 -36.44 -14.96
N ASP A 392 50.60 -36.71 -14.30
CA ASP A 392 50.47 -37.61 -13.16
C ASP A 392 50.75 -39.05 -13.59
N THR A 393 51.75 -39.71 -12.99
CA THR A 393 51.76 -41.16 -12.66
C THR A 393 52.97 -41.48 -11.79
N ASP A 394 52.77 -41.71 -10.48
CA ASP A 394 53.25 -42.89 -9.72
C ASP A 394 53.45 -42.60 -8.21
N PRO A 395 52.87 -43.43 -7.32
CA PRO A 395 53.00 -43.28 -5.86
C PRO A 395 54.08 -44.22 -5.31
N LEU A 396 55.37 -43.92 -5.47
CA LEU A 396 56.44 -44.70 -4.80
C LEU A 396 57.81 -43.99 -4.73
N ALA A 397 57.90 -42.79 -4.14
CA ALA A 397 59.20 -42.16 -3.91
C ALA A 397 59.28 -41.25 -2.68
N SER A 398 58.55 -41.55 -1.60
CA SER A 398 58.67 -40.85 -0.32
C SER A 398 59.54 -41.61 0.69
N MET A 399 60.71 -42.07 0.28
CA MET A 399 61.72 -42.57 1.22
C MET A 399 63.12 -42.32 0.67
N LEU A 400 63.90 -41.53 1.42
CA LEU A 400 65.33 -41.20 1.25
C LEU A 400 65.65 -39.97 0.37
N HIS A 401 65.89 -38.83 1.02
CA HIS A 401 67.26 -38.35 1.26
C HIS A 401 67.23 -37.07 2.11
N TRP A 402 67.79 -37.16 3.33
CA TRP A 402 68.25 -36.00 4.08
C TRP A 402 69.73 -35.89 3.77
N GLN A 403 70.14 -34.96 2.93
CA GLN A 403 71.54 -34.61 2.85
C GLN A 403 71.73 -33.13 2.59
N THR A 404 72.29 -32.51 3.62
CA THR A 404 72.82 -31.16 3.71
C THR A 404 73.79 -30.86 2.58
N ASN A 405 73.63 -29.71 1.92
CA ASN A 405 74.76 -28.86 1.54
C ASN A 405 74.30 -27.41 1.33
N SER A 406 75.00 -26.53 2.02
CA SER A 406 74.77 -25.10 2.11
C SER A 406 75.20 -24.38 0.83
N THR A 407 74.30 -23.58 0.26
CA THR A 407 74.64 -22.43 -0.59
C THR A 407 74.03 -21.17 0.04
N PRO A 408 74.82 -20.13 0.36
CA PRO A 408 74.33 -18.92 1.00
C PRO A 408 73.89 -17.93 -0.08
N GLY A 409 72.58 -17.72 -0.21
CA GLY A 409 72.09 -16.78 -1.22
C GLY A 409 70.59 -16.59 -1.32
N MET A 410 69.81 -16.77 -0.25
CA MET A 410 68.42 -16.32 -0.17
C MET A 410 68.07 -16.03 1.28
N ASN A 411 67.42 -14.89 1.52
CA ASN A 411 67.19 -14.25 2.82
C ASN A 411 66.70 -15.22 3.93
N ALA A 412 67.63 -15.72 4.74
CA ALA A 412 67.37 -16.58 5.90
C ALA A 412 66.79 -15.84 7.12
N THR A 413 66.21 -14.66 6.93
CA THR A 413 65.61 -13.84 8.00
C THR A 413 64.08 -13.91 8.03
N ILE A 414 63.46 -14.65 7.11
CA ILE A 414 62.00 -14.80 7.05
C ILE A 414 61.66 -16.22 7.54
N ASP A 415 60.99 -16.31 8.69
CA ASP A 415 60.42 -17.57 9.17
C ASP A 415 59.12 -17.85 8.40
N TRP A 416 59.23 -18.62 7.32
CA TRP A 416 58.16 -18.94 6.38
C TRP A 416 56.95 -19.59 7.06
N THR A 417 57.14 -20.31 8.16
CA THR A 417 56.06 -21.00 8.90
C THR A 417 55.16 -20.03 9.70
N SER A 418 55.70 -18.88 10.10
CA SER A 418 54.98 -17.83 10.84
C SER A 418 54.27 -16.80 9.94
N LEU A 419 54.49 -16.91 8.63
CA LEU A 419 54.06 -15.90 7.66
C LEU A 419 52.58 -16.11 7.29
N SER A 420 51.78 -15.04 7.31
CA SER A 420 50.38 -15.12 6.85
C SER A 420 50.29 -15.61 5.40
N LYS A 421 49.19 -16.26 5.01
CA LYS A 421 48.96 -16.75 3.64
C LYS A 421 49.20 -15.66 2.56
N MET A 422 48.83 -14.40 2.85
CA MET A 422 49.09 -13.25 1.97
C MET A 422 50.56 -12.83 1.95
N GLY A 423 51.24 -12.88 3.08
CA GLY A 423 52.68 -12.60 3.18
C GLY A 423 53.51 -13.63 2.39
N CYS A 424 53.12 -14.91 2.45
CA CYS A 424 53.72 -16.00 1.69
C CYS A 424 53.76 -15.71 0.18
N LEU A 425 52.60 -15.42 -0.41
CA LEU A 425 52.47 -15.12 -1.83
C LEU A 425 53.21 -13.83 -2.23
N LYS A 426 53.21 -12.82 -1.35
CA LYS A 426 53.91 -11.54 -1.59
C LYS A 426 55.43 -11.71 -1.64
N HIS A 427 55.97 -12.69 -0.92
CA HIS A 427 57.39 -13.04 -0.90
C HIS A 427 57.75 -14.19 -1.87
N GLY A 428 56.81 -14.59 -2.74
CA GLY A 428 57.05 -15.61 -3.78
C GLY A 428 57.01 -17.06 -3.27
N GLY A 429 56.54 -17.30 -2.04
CA GLY A 429 56.37 -18.65 -1.49
C GLY A 429 55.17 -19.41 -2.05
N THR A 430 55.22 -20.73 -2.02
CA THR A 430 54.13 -21.61 -2.45
C THR A 430 53.33 -22.11 -1.25
N LEU A 431 52.00 -22.12 -1.36
CA LEU A 431 51.10 -22.60 -0.32
C LEU A 431 50.81 -24.09 -0.54
N VAL A 432 51.21 -24.94 0.41
CA VAL A 432 51.03 -26.39 0.32
C VAL A 432 50.17 -26.90 1.48
N GLY A 433 49.15 -27.69 1.14
CA GLY A 433 48.22 -28.27 2.12
C GLY A 433 46.78 -28.35 1.62
N LYS A 434 46.06 -29.40 2.04
CA LYS A 434 44.64 -29.61 1.65
C LYS A 434 43.73 -28.48 2.17
N SER A 435 44.11 -27.81 3.26
CA SER A 435 43.38 -26.68 3.87
C SER A 435 43.71 -25.32 3.29
N CYS A 436 44.65 -25.21 2.34
CA CYS A 436 44.97 -23.91 1.73
C CYS A 436 43.83 -23.37 0.86
N LYS A 437 43.04 -24.26 0.24
CA LYS A 437 41.93 -23.91 -0.65
C LYS A 437 40.60 -23.64 0.07
N TYR A 438 40.49 -23.99 1.35
CA TYR A 438 39.24 -23.89 2.11
C TYR A 438 39.41 -22.92 3.29
N VAL A 439 38.39 -22.11 3.55
CA VAL A 439 38.29 -21.33 4.79
C VAL A 439 37.10 -21.90 5.56
N PRO A 440 37.33 -22.50 6.74
CA PRO A 440 36.26 -23.17 7.48
C PRO A 440 35.20 -22.17 7.97
N ASP A 441 33.96 -22.67 8.14
CA ASP A 441 32.83 -22.06 8.85
C ASP A 441 32.23 -20.75 8.33
N ILE A 442 32.91 -20.02 7.43
CA ILE A 442 32.43 -18.75 6.85
C ILE A 442 31.07 -18.92 6.15
N THR A 443 30.91 -19.98 5.37
CA THR A 443 29.68 -20.20 4.58
C THR A 443 28.50 -20.52 5.48
N LEU A 444 28.68 -21.38 6.48
CA LEU A 444 27.63 -21.72 7.46
C LEU A 444 27.22 -20.48 8.27
N MET A 445 28.21 -19.71 8.76
CA MET A 445 27.96 -18.44 9.44
C MET A 445 27.18 -17.47 8.55
N SER A 446 27.56 -17.35 7.27
CA SER A 446 26.90 -16.46 6.31
C SER A 446 25.42 -16.83 6.11
N PHE A 447 25.08 -18.12 6.03
CA PHE A 447 23.68 -18.55 5.96
C PHE A 447 22.89 -18.24 7.24
N ILE A 448 23.51 -18.40 8.42
CA ILE A 448 22.89 -18.05 9.71
C ILE A 448 22.58 -16.55 9.77
N LEU A 449 23.56 -15.70 9.43
CA LEU A 449 23.39 -14.24 9.41
C LEU A 449 22.32 -13.81 8.40
N PHE A 450 22.29 -14.44 7.22
CA PHE A 450 21.33 -14.14 6.15
C PHE A 450 19.88 -14.47 6.53
N PHE A 451 19.61 -15.74 6.86
CA PHE A 451 18.26 -16.17 7.23
C PHE A 451 17.85 -15.60 8.59
N GLY A 452 18.79 -15.44 9.53
CA GLY A 452 18.56 -14.81 10.81
C GLY A 452 18.09 -13.36 10.65
N THR A 453 18.78 -12.55 9.85
CA THR A 453 18.40 -11.15 9.61
C THR A 453 17.03 -11.05 8.95
N TYR A 454 16.75 -11.88 7.94
CA TYR A 454 15.45 -11.92 7.27
C TYR A 454 14.30 -12.30 8.23
N THR A 455 14.45 -13.39 8.97
CA THR A 455 13.42 -13.91 9.89
C THR A 455 13.16 -12.96 11.06
N CYS A 456 14.22 -12.35 11.61
CA CYS A 456 14.12 -11.34 12.65
C CYS A 456 13.39 -10.08 12.14
N SER A 457 13.79 -9.55 10.97
CA SER A 457 13.14 -8.38 10.36
C SER A 457 11.66 -8.62 10.10
N MET A 458 11.30 -9.79 9.58
CA MET A 458 9.90 -10.17 9.33
C MET A 458 9.10 -10.32 10.63
N SER A 459 9.70 -10.89 11.67
CA SER A 459 9.05 -11.08 12.97
C SER A 459 8.82 -9.73 13.68
N LEU A 460 9.81 -8.85 13.71
CA LEU A 460 9.70 -7.50 14.28
C LEU A 460 8.70 -6.63 13.51
N LYS A 461 8.52 -6.85 12.20
CA LYS A 461 7.47 -6.18 11.44
C LYS A 461 6.08 -6.72 11.74
N LYS A 462 5.91 -8.06 11.79
CA LYS A 462 4.64 -8.69 12.21
C LYS A 462 4.25 -8.35 13.65
N PHE A 463 5.23 -7.97 14.48
CA PHE A 463 4.98 -7.50 15.83
C PHE A 463 4.06 -6.28 15.88
N LYS A 464 3.95 -5.47 14.80
CA LYS A 464 3.01 -4.33 14.72
C LYS A 464 1.56 -4.71 15.01
N THR A 465 1.13 -5.89 14.56
CA THR A 465 -0.24 -6.38 14.70
C THR A 465 -0.42 -7.30 15.90
N SER A 466 0.67 -7.64 16.59
CA SER A 466 0.66 -8.51 17.75
C SER A 466 -0.09 -7.88 18.92
N PRO A 467 -0.89 -8.64 19.70
CA PRO A 467 -1.57 -8.12 20.89
C PRO A 467 -0.62 -7.86 22.06
N TYR A 468 0.62 -8.36 22.01
CA TYR A 468 1.63 -8.17 23.05
C TYR A 468 2.19 -6.73 22.99
N PHE A 469 2.39 -6.10 24.15
CA PHE A 469 2.91 -4.73 24.37
C PHE A 469 1.95 -3.56 24.08
N PRO A 470 2.13 -2.40 24.75
CA PRO A 470 1.34 -1.20 24.48
C PRO A 470 1.58 -0.67 23.06
N THR A 471 0.56 -0.06 22.48
CA THR A 471 0.52 0.40 21.08
C THR A 471 1.69 1.30 20.68
N LYS A 472 2.14 2.19 21.58
CA LYS A 472 3.29 3.08 21.35
C LYS A 472 4.60 2.31 21.17
N ILE A 473 4.89 1.36 22.06
CA ILE A 473 6.12 0.55 22.01
C ILE A 473 6.09 -0.37 20.78
N ARG A 474 4.93 -0.98 20.50
CA ARG A 474 4.72 -1.85 19.33
C ARG A 474 4.96 -1.12 18.01
N LYS A 475 4.48 0.12 17.89
CA LYS A 475 4.72 0.98 16.73
C LYS A 475 6.20 1.31 16.58
N LEU A 476 6.85 1.75 17.67
CA LEU A 476 8.28 2.08 17.68
C LEU A 476 9.17 0.88 17.26
N ILE A 477 8.95 -0.30 17.85
CA ILE A 477 9.72 -1.51 17.52
C ILE A 477 9.51 -1.92 16.06
N SER A 478 8.28 -1.85 15.56
CA SER A 478 7.99 -2.19 14.16
C SER A 478 8.61 -1.20 13.18
N ASP A 479 8.64 0.09 13.51
CA ASP A 479 9.23 1.12 12.66
C ASP A 479 10.77 0.98 12.61
N PHE A 480 11.42 0.60 13.72
CA PHE A 480 12.86 0.34 13.81
C PHE A 480 13.30 -1.10 13.52
N ALA A 481 12.38 -1.98 13.07
CA ALA A 481 12.61 -3.42 12.93
C ALA A 481 13.88 -3.80 12.13
N ILE A 482 14.10 -3.19 10.97
CA ILE A 482 15.27 -3.52 10.12
C ILE A 482 16.57 -3.07 10.80
N ILE A 483 16.57 -1.89 11.42
CA ILE A 483 17.76 -1.33 12.10
C ILE A 483 18.17 -2.26 13.24
N LEU A 484 17.18 -2.63 14.06
CA LEU A 484 17.38 -3.50 15.20
C LEU A 484 17.88 -4.89 14.76
N ALA A 485 17.36 -5.43 13.65
CA ALA A 485 17.86 -6.68 13.08
C ALA A 485 19.33 -6.57 12.60
N ILE A 486 19.70 -5.51 11.88
CA ILE A 486 21.10 -5.29 11.44
C ILE A 486 22.03 -5.19 12.65
N LEU A 487 21.67 -4.41 13.68
CA LEU A 487 22.50 -4.24 14.87
C LEU A 487 22.64 -5.55 15.66
N ILE A 488 21.57 -6.34 15.80
CA ILE A 488 21.63 -7.65 16.47
C ILE A 488 22.58 -8.59 15.73
N PHE A 489 22.43 -8.76 14.42
CA PHE A 489 23.26 -9.71 13.68
C PHE A 489 24.69 -9.22 13.44
N CYS A 490 24.92 -7.90 13.39
CA CYS A 490 26.27 -7.33 13.43
C CYS A 490 26.94 -7.57 14.79
N SER A 491 26.19 -7.49 15.89
CA SER A 491 26.70 -7.79 17.23
C SER A 491 27.01 -9.28 17.39
N ILE A 492 26.17 -10.17 16.84
CA ILE A 492 26.39 -11.62 16.83
C ILE A 492 27.66 -11.96 16.02
N ASP A 493 27.85 -11.37 14.85
CA ASP A 493 29.07 -11.54 14.05
C ASP A 493 30.33 -11.10 14.83
N ALA A 494 30.27 -9.95 15.51
CA ALA A 494 31.35 -9.45 16.33
C ALA A 494 31.65 -10.33 17.56
N LEU A 495 30.64 -10.92 18.18
CA LEU A 495 30.80 -11.82 19.34
C LEU A 495 31.37 -13.19 18.96
N ILE A 496 31.00 -13.73 17.79
CA ILE A 496 31.49 -15.03 17.34
C ILE A 496 32.90 -14.92 16.72
N GLY A 497 33.26 -13.75 16.19
CA GLY A 497 34.64 -13.46 15.79
C GLY A 497 35.12 -14.22 14.55
N VAL A 498 34.21 -14.70 13.70
CA VAL A 498 34.53 -15.32 12.41
C VAL A 498 34.75 -14.23 11.36
N ASP A 499 35.78 -14.37 10.52
CA ASP A 499 36.10 -13.42 9.44
C ASP A 499 35.10 -13.53 8.27
N THR A 500 33.86 -13.10 8.49
CA THR A 500 32.85 -12.98 7.44
C THR A 500 33.25 -11.89 6.43
N PRO A 501 32.80 -12.00 5.17
CA PRO A 501 33.08 -10.98 4.15
C PRO A 501 32.42 -9.66 4.57
N LYS A 502 33.28 -8.71 4.97
CA LYS A 502 32.92 -7.37 5.39
C LYS A 502 33.00 -6.37 4.24
N LEU A 503 32.38 -5.23 4.46
CA LEU A 503 32.38 -4.12 3.51
C LEU A 503 33.76 -3.50 3.32
N ILE A 504 34.23 -3.48 2.07
CA ILE A 504 35.47 -2.81 1.68
C ILE A 504 35.11 -1.38 1.31
N VAL A 505 35.27 -0.46 2.27
CA VAL A 505 35.13 0.98 2.04
C VAL A 505 36.51 1.62 2.16
N PRO A 506 36.97 2.43 1.19
CA PRO A 506 38.22 3.15 1.31
C PRO A 506 38.13 4.17 2.46
N ASN A 507 39.19 4.25 3.27
CA ASN A 507 39.27 5.19 4.40
C ASN A 507 39.56 6.64 3.96
N GLU A 508 39.97 6.85 2.71
CA GLU A 508 40.30 8.16 2.16
C GLU A 508 39.30 8.56 1.07
N PHE A 509 38.89 9.83 1.05
CA PHE A 509 38.04 10.41 0.01
C PHE A 509 38.85 10.62 -1.28
N LYS A 510 39.06 9.54 -2.04
CA LYS A 510 39.73 9.54 -3.35
C LYS A 510 38.92 8.72 -4.35
N PRO A 511 38.92 9.08 -5.65
CA PRO A 511 38.34 8.24 -6.69
C PRO A 511 38.87 6.80 -6.59
N THR A 512 38.02 5.82 -6.88
CA THR A 512 38.33 4.39 -6.68
C THR A 512 39.55 3.94 -7.50
N SER A 513 39.78 4.57 -8.67
CA SER A 513 40.99 4.36 -9.46
C SER A 513 41.94 5.59 -9.42
N PRO A 514 43.26 5.39 -9.26
CA PRO A 514 44.24 6.49 -9.25
C PRO A 514 44.44 7.12 -10.63
N LYS A 515 43.91 6.52 -11.70
CA LYS A 515 43.99 6.99 -13.08
C LYS A 515 42.94 8.07 -13.42
N ARG A 516 42.05 8.41 -12.48
CA ARG A 516 40.84 9.19 -12.72
C ARG A 516 40.75 10.45 -11.86
N SER A 517 40.28 11.55 -12.46
CA SER A 517 39.84 12.78 -11.77
C SER A 517 38.32 12.79 -11.51
N TRP A 518 37.86 13.58 -10.54
CA TRP A 518 36.43 13.78 -10.25
C TRP A 518 35.66 14.43 -11.41
N PHE A 519 36.34 15.26 -12.22
CA PHE A 519 35.76 15.88 -13.41
C PHE A 519 36.26 15.14 -14.65
N VAL A 520 35.34 14.81 -15.56
CA VAL A 520 35.65 14.12 -16.82
C VAL A 520 35.78 15.16 -17.94
N PRO A 521 36.94 15.27 -18.61
CA PRO A 521 37.09 16.18 -19.75
C PRO A 521 36.20 15.71 -20.92
N PRO A 522 35.46 16.62 -21.59
CA PRO A 522 34.53 16.26 -22.67
C PRO A 522 35.21 15.90 -23.99
N PHE A 523 36.46 16.33 -24.18
CA PHE A 523 37.29 16.03 -25.35
C PHE A 523 38.62 15.47 -24.85
N GLY A 524 38.79 14.15 -24.97
CA GLY A 524 39.93 13.42 -24.43
C GLY A 524 40.73 12.75 -25.53
N ALA A 525 40.49 11.45 -25.72
CA ALA A 525 41.21 10.60 -26.66
C ALA A 525 40.30 9.99 -27.73
N ASN A 526 38.98 10.05 -27.55
CA ASN A 526 38.05 9.40 -28.47
C ASN A 526 37.88 10.20 -29.78
N PRO A 527 37.68 9.50 -30.91
CA PRO A 527 37.33 10.14 -32.17
C PRO A 527 36.02 10.93 -32.08
N TRP A 528 35.91 12.04 -32.82
CA TRP A 528 34.71 12.89 -32.84
C TRP A 528 33.42 12.15 -33.23
N TRP A 529 33.51 11.09 -34.05
CA TRP A 529 32.36 10.30 -34.48
C TRP A 529 31.70 9.53 -33.32
N VAL A 530 32.46 9.23 -32.25
CA VAL A 530 31.95 8.57 -31.04
C VAL A 530 30.90 9.45 -30.36
N CYS A 531 31.05 10.78 -30.42
CA CYS A 531 30.08 11.73 -29.88
C CYS A 531 28.71 11.60 -30.56
N LEU A 532 28.68 11.32 -31.86
CA LEU A 532 27.44 11.13 -32.63
C LEU A 532 26.91 9.70 -32.49
N ALA A 533 27.79 8.69 -32.49
CA ALA A 533 27.42 7.29 -32.27
C ALA A 533 26.82 7.05 -30.88
N ALA A 534 27.24 7.81 -29.86
CA ALA A 534 26.70 7.79 -28.51
C ALA A 534 25.19 8.10 -28.43
N ALA A 535 24.61 8.74 -29.47
CA ALA A 535 23.17 9.01 -29.53
C ALA A 535 22.32 7.73 -29.56
N ILE A 536 22.83 6.63 -30.12
CA ILE A 536 22.07 5.36 -30.23
C ILE A 536 21.92 4.69 -28.84
N PRO A 537 23.00 4.44 -28.07
CA PRO A 537 22.87 3.98 -26.69
C PRO A 537 22.10 4.99 -25.81
N ALA A 538 22.28 6.29 -26.03
CA ALA A 538 21.57 7.32 -25.30
C ALA A 538 20.05 7.26 -25.50
N LEU A 539 19.57 6.98 -26.71
CA LEU A 539 18.14 6.79 -26.95
C LEU A 539 17.59 5.65 -26.09
N LEU A 540 18.31 4.52 -26.02
CA LEU A 540 17.91 3.38 -25.22
C LEU A 540 17.87 3.71 -23.72
N VAL A 541 18.91 4.37 -23.20
CA VAL A 541 18.98 4.80 -21.79
C VAL A 541 17.87 5.81 -21.49
N THR A 542 17.56 6.71 -22.42
CA THR A 542 16.45 7.68 -22.26
C THR A 542 15.13 6.96 -22.07
N ILE A 543 14.83 5.95 -22.90
CA ILE A 543 13.61 5.14 -22.75
C ILE A 543 13.61 4.43 -21.39
N LEU A 544 14.75 3.84 -20.98
CA LEU A 544 14.87 3.18 -19.68
C LEU A 544 14.57 4.12 -18.52
N ILE A 545 15.22 5.28 -18.48
CA ILE A 545 15.07 6.27 -17.42
C ILE A 545 13.64 6.84 -17.41
N PHE A 546 13.07 7.12 -18.59
CA PHE A 546 11.70 7.58 -18.71
C PHE A 546 10.70 6.56 -18.13
N MET A 547 10.86 5.28 -18.48
CA MET A 547 9.98 4.21 -18.01
C MET A 547 10.10 4.01 -16.49
N ASP A 548 11.32 3.89 -15.96
CA ASP A 548 11.54 3.69 -14.52
C ASP A 548 11.01 4.89 -13.71
N GLN A 549 11.25 6.13 -14.16
CA GLN A 549 10.77 7.33 -13.46
C GLN A 549 9.25 7.44 -13.47
N GLN A 550 8.61 7.27 -14.63
CA GLN A 550 7.16 7.46 -14.76
C GLN A 550 6.38 6.33 -14.08
N ILE A 551 6.81 5.07 -14.22
CA ILE A 551 6.16 3.95 -13.51
C ILE A 551 6.25 4.15 -12.00
N THR A 552 7.43 4.55 -11.49
CA THR A 552 7.58 4.82 -10.06
C THR A 552 6.69 5.97 -9.60
N ALA A 553 6.62 7.05 -10.38
CA ALA A 553 5.75 8.19 -10.07
C ALA A 553 4.27 7.80 -10.04
N VAL A 554 3.79 6.91 -10.92
CA VAL A 554 2.40 6.41 -10.90
C VAL A 554 2.13 5.56 -9.66
N ILE A 555 3.03 4.62 -9.35
CA ILE A 555 2.91 3.74 -8.19
C ILE A 555 2.79 4.57 -6.90
N VAL A 556 3.65 5.59 -6.77
CA VAL A 556 3.68 6.48 -5.61
C VAL A 556 2.42 7.36 -5.55
N ASN A 557 1.98 7.90 -6.68
CA ASN A 557 0.83 8.82 -6.75
C ASN A 557 -0.53 8.11 -6.79
N ARG A 558 -0.59 6.86 -6.34
CA ARG A 558 -1.82 6.08 -6.37
C ARG A 558 -2.88 6.66 -5.45
N LYS A 559 -4.12 6.71 -5.94
CA LYS A 559 -5.31 7.20 -5.19
C LYS A 559 -5.54 6.44 -3.88
N GLU A 560 -5.07 5.20 -3.78
CA GLU A 560 -5.14 4.37 -2.57
C GLU A 560 -4.35 4.96 -1.40
N HIS A 561 -3.28 5.70 -1.67
CA HIS A 561 -2.50 6.38 -0.64
C HIS A 561 -3.17 7.67 -0.13
N LYS A 562 -4.29 8.10 -0.74
CA LYS A 562 -5.05 9.31 -0.36
C LYS A 562 -4.16 10.55 -0.21
N LEU A 563 -3.25 10.74 -1.16
CA LEU A 563 -2.37 11.91 -1.23
C LEU A 563 -3.19 13.18 -1.49
N LYS A 564 -2.81 14.29 -0.85
CA LYS A 564 -3.58 15.54 -0.88
C LYS A 564 -2.96 16.56 -1.83
N LYS A 565 -1.64 16.52 -1.99
CA LYS A 565 -0.88 17.44 -2.84
C LYS A 565 -0.74 16.77 -4.22
N GLY A 566 -1.36 17.35 -5.24
CA GLY A 566 -1.47 16.74 -6.59
C GLY A 566 -0.11 16.33 -7.20
N ALA A 567 -0.15 15.46 -8.21
CA ALA A 567 1.06 14.88 -8.82
C ALA A 567 1.86 15.89 -9.67
N GLY A 568 3.15 15.59 -9.93
CA GLY A 568 4.03 16.43 -10.75
C GLY A 568 5.01 15.62 -11.60
N TYR A 569 4.49 14.95 -12.62
CA TYR A 569 5.23 14.00 -13.46
C TYR A 569 6.29 14.67 -14.34
N HIS A 570 6.03 15.87 -14.84
CA HIS A 570 6.96 16.59 -15.72
C HIS A 570 8.11 17.22 -14.95
N VAL A 571 7.81 17.78 -13.77
CA VAL A 571 8.82 18.38 -12.89
C VAL A 571 9.81 17.32 -12.41
N ASP A 572 9.33 16.12 -12.09
CA ASP A 572 10.19 15.00 -11.71
C ASP A 572 11.15 14.61 -12.85
N LEU A 573 10.64 14.43 -14.08
CA LEU A 573 11.46 14.07 -15.24
C LEU A 573 12.47 15.16 -15.61
N PHE A 574 12.08 16.43 -15.49
CA PHE A 574 12.96 17.58 -15.74
C PHE A 574 14.16 17.60 -14.80
N TRP A 575 13.94 17.43 -13.49
CA TRP A 575 15.02 17.40 -12.52
C TRP A 575 15.92 16.19 -12.69
N VAL A 576 15.36 15.01 -13.01
CA VAL A 576 16.16 13.83 -13.33
C VAL A 576 17.07 14.09 -14.53
N ALA A 577 16.60 14.76 -15.58
CA ALA A 577 17.42 15.11 -16.74
C ALA A 577 18.62 16.02 -16.38
N ILE A 578 18.39 17.03 -15.55
CA ILE A 578 19.46 17.93 -15.06
C ILE A 578 20.47 17.14 -14.22
N LEU A 579 20.00 16.26 -13.34
CA LEU A 579 20.84 15.46 -12.46
C LEU A 579 21.69 14.44 -13.23
N ILE A 580 21.16 13.87 -14.32
CA ILE A 580 21.91 12.99 -15.23
C ILE A 580 23.06 13.75 -15.88
N ALA A 581 22.81 14.96 -16.40
CA ALA A 581 23.86 15.79 -16.97
C ALA A 581 24.96 16.10 -15.94
N LEU A 582 24.57 16.49 -14.72
CA LEU A 582 25.51 16.76 -13.62
C LEU A 582 26.31 15.51 -13.23
N CYS A 583 25.65 14.35 -13.11
CA CYS A 583 26.34 13.09 -12.82
C CYS A 583 27.32 12.70 -13.92
N SER A 584 26.98 12.93 -15.18
CA SER A 584 27.87 12.64 -16.31
C SER A 584 29.13 13.48 -16.32
N PHE A 585 29.05 14.78 -16.01
CA PHE A 585 30.25 15.62 -15.88
C PHE A 585 31.15 15.20 -14.71
N MET A 586 30.56 14.76 -13.60
CA MET A 586 31.29 14.24 -12.44
C MET A 586 31.69 12.75 -12.59
N GLY A 587 31.28 12.11 -13.68
CA GLY A 587 31.37 10.66 -13.90
C GLY A 587 30.74 9.81 -12.78
N LEU A 588 29.72 10.32 -12.12
CA LEU A 588 28.95 9.58 -11.12
C LEU A 588 27.97 8.62 -11.82
N PRO A 589 27.51 7.56 -11.12
CA PRO A 589 26.43 6.71 -11.62
C PRO A 589 25.19 7.53 -11.98
N TRP A 590 24.37 7.04 -12.92
CA TRP A 590 23.06 7.64 -13.17
C TRP A 590 22.04 7.10 -12.17
N TYR A 591 21.25 8.01 -11.62
CA TYR A 591 20.25 7.70 -10.59
C TYR A 591 18.84 7.90 -11.13
N VAL A 592 17.97 6.96 -10.78
CA VAL A 592 16.54 6.98 -11.17
C VAL A 592 15.71 6.67 -9.93
N ALA A 593 14.41 6.97 -9.97
CA ALA A 593 13.48 6.64 -8.91
C ALA A 593 13.49 5.12 -8.60
N ALA A 594 13.75 4.78 -7.34
CA ALA A 594 13.67 3.40 -6.88
C ALA A 594 12.28 3.08 -6.31
N THR A 595 11.55 2.19 -6.98
CA THR A 595 10.18 1.78 -6.63
C THR A 595 10.07 1.25 -5.20
N VAL A 596 10.86 0.23 -4.85
CA VAL A 596 10.76 -0.47 -3.56
C VAL A 596 11.06 0.47 -2.38
N ILE A 597 12.11 1.28 -2.50
CA ILE A 597 12.50 2.22 -1.44
C ILE A 597 11.47 3.35 -1.31
N SER A 598 10.93 3.84 -2.43
CA SER A 598 9.89 4.88 -2.41
C SER A 598 8.57 4.37 -1.81
N ILE A 599 8.15 3.13 -2.10
CA ILE A 599 6.98 2.52 -1.45
C ILE A 599 7.23 2.36 0.05
N ALA A 600 8.42 1.88 0.45
CA ALA A 600 8.77 1.75 1.86
C ALA A 600 8.77 3.10 2.59
N HIS A 601 9.16 4.19 1.91
CA HIS A 601 9.09 5.55 2.44
C HIS A 601 7.64 6.00 2.66
N ILE A 602 6.76 5.76 1.70
CA ILE A 602 5.32 6.05 1.82
C ILE A 602 4.70 5.27 2.99
N ASP A 603 5.00 3.97 3.08
CA ASP A 603 4.47 3.11 4.14
C ASP A 603 4.95 3.54 5.53
N SER A 604 6.17 4.06 5.65
CA SER A 604 6.66 4.62 6.92
C SER A 604 5.95 5.92 7.33
N LEU A 605 5.41 6.67 6.36
CA LEU A 605 4.69 7.93 6.55
C LEU A 605 3.16 7.79 6.57
N LYS A 606 2.67 6.54 6.55
CA LYS A 606 1.26 6.18 6.64
C LYS A 606 0.68 6.54 8.01
N MET A 607 -0.47 7.22 8.00
CA MET A 607 -1.25 7.52 9.21
C MET A 607 -2.46 6.58 9.32
N GLU A 608 -2.52 5.90 10.46
CA GLU A 608 -3.59 5.01 10.90
C GLU A 608 -4.34 5.66 12.08
N THR A 609 -5.66 5.49 12.18
CA THR A 609 -6.46 6.07 13.28
C THR A 609 -5.99 5.59 14.65
N GLU A 610 -5.76 6.52 15.58
CA GLU A 610 -5.35 6.21 16.97
C GLU A 610 -6.53 5.74 17.85
N THR A 611 -7.77 6.10 17.49
CA THR A 611 -9.00 5.77 18.22
C THR A 611 -9.91 4.87 17.37
N SER A 612 -9.54 3.61 17.24
CA SER A 612 -10.49 2.57 16.89
C SER A 612 -11.03 1.96 18.19
N ALA A 613 -12.35 1.78 18.28
CA ALA A 613 -12.95 1.00 19.35
C ALA A 613 -12.26 -0.39 19.42
N PRO A 614 -12.09 -0.99 20.62
CA PRO A 614 -11.42 -2.28 20.76
C PRO A 614 -12.09 -3.33 19.85
N GLY A 615 -11.34 -3.82 18.85
CA GLY A 615 -11.81 -4.80 17.86
C GLY A 615 -11.94 -4.27 16.42
N GLU A 616 -12.01 -2.96 16.19
CA GLU A 616 -12.08 -2.40 14.82
C GLU A 616 -10.66 -2.20 14.24
N GLN A 617 -10.40 -2.68 13.02
CA GLN A 617 -9.11 -2.47 12.37
C GLN A 617 -8.85 -0.96 12.15
N PRO A 618 -7.62 -0.48 12.36
CA PRO A 618 -7.30 0.93 12.20
C PRO A 618 -7.63 1.42 10.79
N LYS A 619 -8.38 2.52 10.69
CA LYS A 619 -8.73 3.13 9.41
C LYS A 619 -7.54 3.94 8.90
N PHE A 620 -7.23 3.76 7.62
CA PHE A 620 -6.18 4.52 6.94
C PHE A 620 -6.68 5.94 6.60
N LEU A 621 -6.05 6.95 7.23
CA LEU A 621 -6.40 8.37 7.10
C LEU A 621 -5.70 9.04 5.91
N GLY A 622 -4.48 8.61 5.57
CA GLY A 622 -3.65 9.14 4.48
C GLY A 622 -2.16 9.06 4.79
N VAL A 623 -1.32 9.65 3.94
CA VAL A 623 0.14 9.71 4.10
C VAL A 623 0.56 11.16 4.41
N ARG A 624 1.57 11.35 5.26
CA ARG A 624 2.21 12.67 5.43
C ARG A 624 3.11 12.97 4.24
N GLU A 625 2.78 14.02 3.50
CA GLU A 625 3.61 14.51 2.39
C GLU A 625 4.58 15.56 2.92
N GLN A 626 5.87 15.21 2.96
CA GLN A 626 6.95 16.04 3.50
C GLN A 626 8.20 15.95 2.62
N ARG A 627 8.94 17.06 2.50
CA ARG A 627 10.23 17.13 1.78
C ARG A 627 11.42 16.80 2.68
N VAL A 628 11.30 17.19 3.95
CA VAL A 628 12.40 17.18 4.91
C VAL A 628 12.95 15.78 5.15
N SER A 629 12.13 14.72 5.17
CA SER A 629 12.66 13.36 5.39
C SER A 629 13.61 12.92 4.28
N GLY A 630 13.22 13.10 3.02
CA GLY A 630 14.07 12.74 1.89
C GLY A 630 15.38 13.52 1.89
N VAL A 631 15.32 14.84 2.11
CA VAL A 631 16.51 15.70 2.14
C VAL A 631 17.45 15.32 3.27
N ILE A 632 16.92 15.11 4.49
CA ILE A 632 17.74 14.70 5.64
C ILE A 632 18.36 13.33 5.38
N VAL A 633 17.62 12.36 4.82
CA VAL A 633 18.16 11.04 4.45
C VAL A 633 19.39 11.18 3.55
N PHE A 634 19.32 11.97 2.47
CA PHE A 634 20.43 12.10 1.53
C PHE A 634 21.61 12.90 2.11
N ILE A 635 21.34 13.89 2.96
CA ILE A 635 22.39 14.57 3.73
C ILE A 635 23.09 13.58 4.67
N LEU A 636 22.34 12.76 5.41
CA LEU A 636 22.92 11.73 6.27
C LEU A 636 23.75 10.73 5.44
N THR A 637 23.25 10.28 4.29
CA THR A 637 23.99 9.36 3.39
C THR A 637 25.30 9.97 2.90
N GLY A 638 25.34 11.28 2.63
CA GLY A 638 26.59 11.98 2.32
C GLY A 638 27.55 12.04 3.51
N VAL A 639 27.03 12.29 4.71
CA VAL A 639 27.82 12.29 5.95
C VAL A 639 28.34 10.88 6.30
N SER A 640 27.64 9.81 5.93
CA SER A 640 28.05 8.42 6.16
C SER A 640 29.38 8.06 5.53
N VAL A 641 29.81 8.80 4.50
CA VAL A 641 31.14 8.62 3.91
C VAL A 641 32.23 8.81 4.96
N PHE A 642 32.04 9.75 5.90
CA PHE A 642 32.95 9.95 7.04
C PHE A 642 32.78 8.88 8.13
N MET A 643 31.65 8.18 8.17
CA MET A 643 31.41 7.03 9.07
C MET A 643 31.93 5.70 8.49
N ALA A 644 32.70 5.71 7.41
CA ALA A 644 33.30 4.51 6.79
C ALA A 644 33.91 3.50 7.80
N PRO A 645 34.59 3.92 8.90
CA PRO A 645 35.11 2.97 9.89
C PRO A 645 34.04 2.11 10.57
N ILE A 646 32.82 2.64 10.76
CA ILE A 646 31.70 1.92 11.38
C ILE A 646 31.06 0.98 10.35
N LEU A 647 30.91 1.43 9.10
CA LEU A 647 30.31 0.63 8.03
C LEU A 647 31.14 -0.62 7.69
N LYS A 648 32.46 -0.58 7.90
CA LYS A 648 33.37 -1.73 7.71
C LYS A 648 33.00 -2.93 8.60
N PHE A 649 32.34 -2.72 9.73
CA PHE A 649 31.95 -3.81 10.61
C PHE A 649 30.71 -4.56 10.16
N ILE A 650 29.94 -4.05 9.19
CA ILE A 650 28.71 -4.68 8.73
C ILE A 650 29.05 -5.83 7.77
N PRO A 651 28.68 -7.08 8.09
CA PRO A 651 28.94 -8.23 7.23
C PRO A 651 27.97 -8.24 6.03
N MET A 652 28.48 -8.56 4.84
CA MET A 652 27.66 -8.61 3.61
C MET A 652 26.45 -9.56 3.69
N PRO A 653 26.53 -10.76 4.33
CA PRO A 653 25.39 -11.67 4.48
C PRO A 653 24.17 -11.06 5.17
N VAL A 654 24.38 -10.16 6.15
CA VAL A 654 23.28 -9.45 6.84
C VAL A 654 22.55 -8.53 5.85
N LEU A 655 23.29 -7.81 5.00
CA LEU A 655 22.69 -6.94 3.97
C LEU A 655 21.90 -7.74 2.93
N TYR A 656 22.40 -8.93 2.54
CA TYR A 656 21.65 -9.84 1.68
C TYR A 656 20.33 -10.30 2.35
N GLY A 657 20.32 -10.50 3.67
CA GLY A 657 19.10 -10.82 4.42
C GLY A 657 18.09 -9.68 4.42
N VAL A 658 18.56 -8.43 4.55
CA VAL A 658 17.70 -7.23 4.39
C VAL A 658 17.18 -7.10 2.96
N PHE A 659 17.98 -7.43 1.96
CA PHE A 659 17.56 -7.46 0.54
C PHE A 659 16.46 -8.48 0.27
N LEU A 660 16.59 -9.67 0.84
CA LEU A 660 15.52 -10.67 0.78
C LEU A 660 14.25 -10.14 1.45
N TYR A 661 14.37 -9.49 2.62
CA TYR A 661 13.22 -8.88 3.31
C TYR A 661 12.53 -7.81 2.44
N MET A 662 13.29 -6.88 1.85
CA MET A 662 12.72 -5.82 1.01
C MET A 662 11.99 -6.38 -0.22
N GLY A 663 12.56 -7.40 -0.87
CA GLY A 663 11.90 -8.06 -2.01
C GLY A 663 10.63 -8.83 -1.64
N VAL A 664 10.57 -9.44 -0.46
CA VAL A 664 9.35 -10.12 0.02
C VAL A 664 8.30 -9.11 0.50
N ALA A 665 8.73 -8.05 1.17
CA ALA A 665 7.83 -7.01 1.68
C ALA A 665 7.12 -6.27 0.52
N SER A 666 7.80 -6.01 -0.60
CA SER A 666 7.19 -5.35 -1.77
C SER A 666 6.15 -6.22 -2.50
N LEU A 667 6.15 -7.55 -2.31
CA LEU A 667 5.10 -8.43 -2.83
C LEU A 667 3.81 -8.35 -2.00
N ASN A 668 3.87 -7.91 -0.73
CA ASN A 668 2.69 -7.75 0.11
C ASN A 668 1.94 -6.48 -0.29
N GLY A 669 0.75 -6.64 -0.86
CA GLY A 669 -0.10 -5.53 -1.33
C GLY A 669 -0.27 -5.47 -2.85
N VAL A 670 0.47 -6.29 -3.61
CA VAL A 670 0.26 -6.42 -5.06
C VAL A 670 -0.89 -7.42 -5.32
N GLN A 671 -1.95 -7.01 -6.03
CA GLN A 671 -3.10 -7.89 -6.26
C GLN A 671 -2.74 -9.12 -7.08
N LEU A 672 -1.79 -9.03 -8.02
CA LEU A 672 -1.27 -10.21 -8.70
C LEU A 672 -0.89 -11.32 -7.70
N MET A 673 -0.22 -10.97 -6.59
CA MET A 673 0.22 -11.95 -5.62
C MET A 673 -0.93 -12.53 -4.81
N ASP A 674 -1.94 -11.72 -4.51
CA ASP A 674 -3.16 -12.20 -3.85
C ASP A 674 -4.00 -13.09 -4.80
N ARG A 675 -4.08 -12.75 -6.08
CA ARG A 675 -4.69 -13.59 -7.11
C ARG A 675 -3.92 -14.88 -7.36
N LEU A 676 -2.59 -14.85 -7.25
CA LEU A 676 -1.75 -16.06 -7.32
C LEU A 676 -1.97 -16.95 -6.08
N LYS A 677 -2.08 -16.38 -4.88
CA LYS A 677 -2.47 -17.12 -3.66
C LYS A 677 -3.87 -17.72 -3.80
N LEU A 678 -4.82 -17.01 -4.42
CA LEU A 678 -6.17 -17.53 -4.70
C LEU A 678 -6.16 -18.78 -5.59
N LEU A 679 -5.17 -18.94 -6.48
CA LEU A 679 -5.02 -20.16 -7.30
C LEU A 679 -4.64 -21.38 -6.45
N LEU A 680 -3.94 -21.19 -5.34
CA LEU A 680 -3.56 -22.25 -4.40
C LEU A 680 -4.57 -22.41 -3.24
N MET A 681 -5.57 -21.54 -3.16
CA MET A 681 -6.54 -21.50 -2.07
C MET A 681 -7.80 -22.30 -2.45
N PRO A 682 -8.29 -23.22 -1.59
CA PRO A 682 -9.54 -23.92 -1.84
C PRO A 682 -10.73 -22.94 -1.78
N PRO A 683 -11.79 -23.14 -2.57
CA PRO A 683 -12.92 -22.21 -2.67
C PRO A 683 -13.66 -21.98 -1.34
N LYS A 684 -13.54 -22.90 -0.38
CA LYS A 684 -14.16 -22.78 0.95
C LYS A 684 -13.54 -21.72 1.86
N HIS A 685 -12.26 -21.41 1.70
CA HIS A 685 -11.56 -20.46 2.56
C HIS A 685 -11.38 -19.09 1.89
N GLN A 686 -12.04 -18.87 0.75
CA GLN A 686 -11.81 -17.71 -0.08
C GLN A 686 -12.27 -16.43 0.63
N PRO A 687 -11.40 -15.41 0.74
CA PRO A 687 -11.80 -14.12 1.30
C PRO A 687 -12.71 -13.34 0.34
N ASP A 688 -13.58 -12.49 0.90
CA ASP A 688 -14.58 -11.70 0.19
C ASP A 688 -13.97 -10.50 -0.58
N PHE A 689 -13.21 -10.75 -1.64
CA PHE A 689 -12.78 -9.66 -2.53
C PHE A 689 -13.93 -9.20 -3.45
N ILE A 690 -14.07 -7.88 -3.65
CA ILE A 690 -15.18 -7.26 -4.41
C ILE A 690 -15.22 -7.72 -5.88
N TYR A 691 -14.07 -7.96 -6.49
CA TYR A 691 -13.99 -8.44 -7.88
C TYR A 691 -14.48 -9.89 -8.04
N LEU A 692 -14.39 -10.72 -7.00
CA LEU A 692 -14.89 -12.11 -7.02
C LEU A 692 -16.42 -12.18 -7.08
N ARG A 693 -17.11 -11.12 -6.65
CA ARG A 693 -18.57 -11.03 -6.70
C ARG A 693 -19.10 -10.75 -8.11
N HIS A 694 -18.28 -10.13 -8.97
CA HIS A 694 -18.70 -9.66 -10.29
C HIS A 694 -18.07 -10.45 -11.44
N VAL A 695 -16.90 -11.07 -11.22
CA VAL A 695 -16.18 -11.82 -12.26
C VAL A 695 -16.07 -13.29 -11.86
N PRO A 696 -16.46 -14.25 -12.73
CA PRO A 696 -16.34 -15.67 -12.42
C PRO A 696 -14.88 -16.09 -12.27
N LEU A 697 -14.60 -16.95 -11.29
CA LEU A 697 -13.27 -17.48 -10.93
C LEU A 697 -12.43 -17.94 -12.13
N ARG A 698 -13.04 -18.64 -13.10
CA ARG A 698 -12.33 -19.13 -14.30
C ARG A 698 -11.70 -17.99 -15.12
N ARG A 699 -12.38 -16.84 -15.23
CA ARG A 699 -11.86 -15.66 -15.95
C ARG A 699 -10.76 -14.98 -15.16
N VAL A 700 -10.86 -14.95 -13.83
CA VAL A 700 -9.79 -14.45 -12.96
C VAL A 700 -8.53 -15.31 -13.10
N HIS A 701 -8.67 -16.64 -13.09
CA HIS A 701 -7.54 -17.54 -13.30
C HIS A 701 -6.93 -17.40 -14.69
N LEU A 702 -7.74 -17.29 -15.74
CA LEU A 702 -7.25 -17.05 -17.10
C LEU A 702 -6.46 -15.74 -17.20
N PHE A 703 -6.97 -14.66 -16.59
CA PHE A 703 -6.29 -13.37 -16.51
C PHE A 703 -4.94 -13.48 -15.81
N THR A 704 -4.90 -14.13 -14.64
CA THR A 704 -3.66 -14.32 -13.88
C THR A 704 -2.66 -15.21 -14.60
N PHE A 705 -3.14 -16.19 -15.37
CA PHE A 705 -2.31 -17.07 -16.17
C PHE A 705 -1.65 -16.29 -17.32
N ILE A 706 -2.41 -15.45 -18.04
CA ILE A 706 -1.86 -14.56 -19.08
C ILE A 706 -0.82 -13.62 -18.48
N GLN A 707 -1.11 -13.01 -17.32
CA GLN A 707 -0.15 -12.14 -16.62
C GLN A 707 1.13 -12.88 -16.21
N GLY A 708 1.00 -14.08 -15.64
CA GLY A 708 2.12 -14.94 -15.25
C GLY A 708 2.96 -15.39 -16.44
N LEU A 709 2.32 -15.75 -17.56
CA LEU A 709 3.01 -16.09 -18.82
C LEU A 709 3.81 -14.89 -19.35
N CYS A 710 3.22 -13.70 -19.33
CA CYS A 710 3.91 -12.48 -19.70
C CYS A 710 5.14 -12.26 -18.79
N LEU A 711 4.98 -12.35 -17.47
CA LEU A 711 6.08 -12.20 -16.52
C LEU A 711 7.20 -13.24 -16.72
N ALA A 712 6.85 -14.49 -17.03
CA ALA A 712 7.82 -15.53 -17.35
C ALA A 712 8.62 -15.19 -18.63
N LEU A 713 7.95 -14.66 -19.66
CA LEU A 713 8.61 -14.17 -20.87
C LEU A 713 9.57 -13.02 -20.55
N LEU A 714 9.15 -12.05 -19.73
CA LEU A 714 10.04 -10.95 -19.30
C LEU A 714 11.24 -11.47 -18.52
N TRP A 715 11.05 -12.49 -17.68
CA TRP A 715 12.12 -13.11 -16.89
C TRP A 715 13.16 -13.81 -17.76
N ILE A 716 12.70 -14.60 -18.74
CA ILE A 716 13.59 -15.31 -19.70
C ILE A 716 14.37 -14.30 -20.51
N LEU A 717 13.73 -13.27 -21.04
CA LEU A 717 14.42 -12.25 -21.84
C LEU A 717 15.44 -11.48 -20.99
N LYS A 718 15.11 -11.20 -19.73
CA LYS A 718 16.02 -10.56 -18.77
C LYS A 718 17.26 -11.40 -18.42
N SER A 719 17.20 -12.74 -18.54
CA SER A 719 18.37 -13.60 -18.30
C SER A 719 19.34 -13.64 -19.48
N THR A 720 18.93 -13.14 -20.66
CA THR A 720 19.75 -13.06 -21.87
C THR A 720 20.43 -11.70 -22.05
N VAL A 721 21.37 -11.60 -23.00
CA VAL A 721 22.01 -10.34 -23.42
C VAL A 721 20.97 -9.33 -23.97
N ALA A 722 19.78 -9.80 -24.37
CA ALA A 722 18.67 -8.94 -24.78
C ALA A 722 18.04 -8.12 -23.64
N ALA A 723 18.52 -8.24 -22.40
CA ALA A 723 18.09 -7.42 -21.26
C ALA A 723 18.19 -5.90 -21.51
N ILE A 724 18.98 -5.46 -22.50
CA ILE A 724 19.05 -4.05 -22.92
C ILE A 724 17.71 -3.56 -23.50
N VAL A 725 16.93 -4.42 -24.14
CA VAL A 725 15.62 -4.11 -24.75
C VAL A 725 14.48 -4.11 -23.71
N PHE A 726 14.81 -4.28 -22.43
CA PHE A 726 13.86 -4.41 -21.35
C PHE A 726 12.78 -3.30 -21.27
N PRO A 727 13.10 -2.01 -21.49
CA PRO A 727 12.08 -0.95 -21.51
C PRO A 727 11.07 -1.07 -22.67
N ILE A 728 11.54 -1.46 -23.86
CA ILE A 728 10.69 -1.68 -25.05
C ILE A 728 9.75 -2.86 -24.80
N MET A 729 10.22 -3.86 -24.07
CA MET A 729 9.44 -5.04 -23.69
C MET A 729 8.29 -4.69 -22.72
N ILE A 730 8.48 -3.71 -21.83
CA ILE A 730 7.40 -3.21 -20.96
C ILE A 730 6.33 -2.50 -21.79
N LEU A 731 6.72 -1.73 -22.82
CA LEU A 731 5.75 -1.16 -23.77
C LEU A 731 4.99 -2.27 -24.51
N ALA A 732 5.62 -3.41 -24.80
CA ALA A 732 4.92 -4.56 -25.36
C ALA A 732 3.87 -5.15 -24.41
N LEU A 733 4.04 -5.08 -23.08
CA LEU A 733 2.98 -5.47 -22.12
C LEU A 733 1.75 -4.58 -22.22
N VAL A 734 1.93 -3.29 -22.53
CA VAL A 734 0.80 -2.36 -22.79
C VAL A 734 0.07 -2.78 -24.07
N ALA A 735 0.80 -3.23 -25.10
CA ALA A 735 0.20 -3.77 -26.32
C ALA A 735 -0.56 -5.09 -26.04
N VAL A 736 0.02 -6.00 -25.26
CA VAL A 736 -0.66 -7.24 -24.80
C VAL A 736 -1.91 -6.90 -24.00
N ARG A 737 -1.85 -5.86 -23.15
CA ARG A 737 -3.00 -5.37 -22.40
C ARG A 737 -4.11 -4.92 -23.35
N LYS A 738 -3.79 -4.16 -24.40
CA LYS A 738 -4.76 -3.73 -25.41
C LYS A 738 -5.29 -4.90 -26.24
N ALA A 739 -4.47 -5.91 -26.51
CA ALA A 739 -4.92 -7.14 -27.15
C ALA A 739 -5.90 -7.95 -26.27
N MET A 740 -5.82 -7.80 -24.95
CA MET A 740 -6.71 -8.47 -24.01
C MET A 740 -8.16 -7.94 -24.05
N ASP A 741 -8.39 -6.76 -24.63
CA ASP A 741 -9.72 -6.23 -24.94
C ASP A 741 -10.48 -7.11 -25.96
N TYR A 742 -9.77 -7.98 -26.72
CA TYR A 742 -10.41 -8.96 -27.62
C TYR A 742 -10.90 -10.22 -26.89
N ILE A 743 -10.30 -10.57 -25.74
CA ILE A 743 -10.57 -11.83 -25.03
C ILE A 743 -11.59 -11.64 -23.91
N PHE A 744 -11.60 -10.46 -23.26
CA PHE A 744 -12.45 -10.17 -22.11
C PHE A 744 -13.44 -9.05 -22.41
N SER A 745 -14.61 -9.10 -21.76
CA SER A 745 -15.56 -7.99 -21.82
C SER A 745 -14.98 -6.76 -21.12
N GLN A 746 -15.31 -5.56 -21.62
CA GLN A 746 -14.88 -4.29 -21.03
C GLN A 746 -15.34 -4.14 -19.56
N HIS A 747 -16.46 -4.80 -19.21
CA HIS A 747 -16.96 -4.91 -17.84
C HIS A 747 -15.99 -5.69 -16.95
N ASP A 748 -15.57 -6.90 -17.33
CA ASP A 748 -14.68 -7.74 -16.51
C ASP A 748 -13.30 -7.10 -16.33
N LEU A 749 -12.79 -6.47 -17.39
CA LEU A 749 -11.52 -5.72 -17.37
C LEU A 749 -11.59 -4.51 -16.45
N SER A 750 -12.72 -3.80 -16.38
CA SER A 750 -12.87 -2.67 -15.45
C SER A 750 -12.79 -3.10 -13.98
N PHE A 751 -13.28 -4.30 -13.63
CA PHE A 751 -13.17 -4.80 -12.26
C PHE A 751 -11.78 -5.32 -11.92
N LEU A 752 -11.06 -5.85 -12.91
CA LEU A 752 -9.70 -6.39 -12.73
C LEU A 752 -8.60 -5.32 -12.83
N ASP A 753 -8.86 -4.19 -13.51
CA ASP A 753 -7.82 -3.20 -13.87
C ASP A 753 -8.12 -1.73 -13.57
N ASP A 754 -9.34 -1.35 -13.18
CA ASP A 754 -9.64 0.07 -12.92
C ASP A 754 -8.78 0.65 -11.80
N VAL A 755 -8.36 1.90 -12.05
CA VAL A 755 -7.53 2.77 -11.20
C VAL A 755 -8.37 3.50 -10.13
N ILE A 756 -9.39 2.85 -9.56
CA ILE A 756 -10.27 3.48 -8.55
C ILE A 756 -10.27 2.62 -7.28
N PRO A 757 -10.09 3.22 -6.07
CA PRO A 757 -9.92 2.45 -4.84
C PRO A 757 -11.06 1.46 -4.64
N GLU A 758 -10.75 0.21 -4.27
CA GLU A 758 -11.76 -0.79 -3.92
C GLU A 758 -12.72 -0.31 -2.82
N LYS A 759 -12.27 0.58 -1.93
CA LYS A 759 -13.09 1.22 -0.89
C LYS A 759 -14.08 2.25 -1.45
N ASP A 760 -13.69 2.99 -2.48
CA ASP A 760 -14.56 3.95 -3.15
C ASP A 760 -15.45 3.28 -4.19
N LYS A 761 -15.02 2.16 -4.79
CA LYS A 761 -15.89 1.25 -5.53
C LYS A 761 -16.89 0.57 -4.61
N LYS A 762 -16.53 0.12 -3.40
CA LYS A 762 -17.49 -0.41 -2.42
C LYS A 762 -18.54 0.64 -2.06
N LYS A 763 -18.12 1.87 -1.72
CA LYS A 763 -19.06 2.98 -1.48
C LYS A 763 -19.90 3.33 -2.71
N LYS A 764 -19.29 3.45 -3.90
CA LYS A 764 -19.99 3.77 -5.15
C LYS A 764 -20.85 2.62 -5.66
N GLU A 765 -20.55 1.36 -5.34
CA GLU A 765 -21.36 0.18 -5.65
C GLU A 765 -22.49 0.02 -4.64
N ASP A 766 -22.26 0.33 -3.37
CA ASP A 766 -23.33 0.41 -2.38
C ASP A 766 -24.30 1.55 -2.81
N ASP A 767 -23.77 2.67 -3.32
CA ASP A 767 -24.56 3.77 -3.89
C ASP A 767 -25.16 3.46 -5.29
N LYS A 768 -24.46 2.69 -6.14
CA LYS A 768 -24.96 2.28 -7.47
C LYS A 768 -25.92 1.10 -7.38
N LYS A 769 -25.83 0.22 -6.38
CA LYS A 769 -26.85 -0.79 -6.08
C LYS A 769 -28.10 -0.11 -5.53
N LYS A 770 -27.93 0.93 -4.70
CA LYS A 770 -29.03 1.84 -4.33
C LYS A 770 -29.65 2.53 -5.55
N LYS A 771 -28.85 2.96 -6.55
CA LYS A 771 -29.35 3.59 -7.79
C LYS A 771 -29.88 2.63 -8.86
N LYS A 772 -29.29 1.44 -9.05
CA LYS A 772 -29.78 0.44 -10.03
C LYS A 772 -31.09 -0.18 -9.56
N HIS A 773 -31.24 -0.37 -8.24
CA HIS A 773 -32.52 -0.75 -7.67
C HIS A 773 -33.59 0.34 -7.91
N SER A 774 -33.21 1.62 -7.94
CA SER A 774 -34.14 2.71 -8.33
C SER A 774 -34.37 2.85 -9.84
N THR A 775 -33.48 2.39 -10.74
CA THR A 775 -33.61 2.64 -12.19
C THR A 775 -34.21 1.45 -12.96
N ASP A 776 -34.15 0.22 -12.44
CA ASP A 776 -34.91 -0.92 -12.98
C ASP A 776 -36.41 -0.89 -12.59
N SER A 777 -36.84 0.15 -11.86
CA SER A 777 -38.25 0.39 -11.50
C SER A 777 -38.95 1.43 -12.39
N ASP A 778 -38.19 2.15 -13.22
CA ASP A 778 -38.65 3.39 -13.88
C ASP A 778 -38.74 3.27 -15.43
N ASN A 779 -38.95 2.07 -15.98
CA ASN A 779 -39.01 1.88 -17.44
C ASN A 779 -40.29 1.22 -17.99
N ASP A 780 -41.35 1.11 -17.20
CA ASP A 780 -42.71 0.93 -17.71
C ASP A 780 -43.62 1.95 -17.01
N ASP A 781 -43.83 3.08 -17.67
CA ASP A 781 -45.01 3.96 -17.65
C ASP A 781 -44.61 5.40 -17.93
N SER A 782 -44.41 5.71 -19.21
CA SER A 782 -44.57 7.08 -19.70
C SER A 782 -46.01 7.28 -20.15
N ASP A 783 -46.85 7.91 -19.33
CA ASP A 783 -47.67 9.03 -19.82
C ASP A 783 -48.35 9.86 -18.70
N TYR A 784 -48.27 11.18 -18.91
CA TYR A 784 -48.92 12.32 -18.23
C TYR A 784 -48.30 12.97 -16.98
N PRO A 785 -48.19 14.32 -16.96
CA PRO A 785 -47.48 15.07 -15.91
C PRO A 785 -48.43 15.50 -14.79
N TYR A 786 -48.01 15.32 -13.53
CA TYR A 786 -48.58 16.05 -12.39
C TYR A 786 -47.46 16.66 -11.53
N SER A 787 -47.51 17.98 -11.38
CA SER A 787 -46.58 18.77 -10.56
C SER A 787 -47.16 18.88 -9.16
N GLU A 788 -46.43 18.43 -8.14
CA GLU A 788 -46.74 18.83 -6.76
C GLU A 788 -45.48 19.34 -6.04
N LYS A 789 -45.47 20.66 -5.80
CA LYS A 789 -44.51 21.35 -4.94
C LYS A 789 -44.79 20.97 -3.49
N VAL A 790 -43.89 20.22 -2.86
CA VAL A 790 -43.93 20.04 -1.40
C VAL A 790 -43.39 21.31 -0.73
N ALA A 791 -44.28 21.99 0.00
CA ALA A 791 -43.93 23.12 0.86
C ALA A 791 -43.36 22.60 2.20
N ALA A 792 -42.16 23.10 2.55
CA ALA A 792 -41.57 22.90 3.87
C ALA A 792 -42.43 23.62 4.94
N ILE A 793 -43.00 22.85 5.88
CA ILE A 793 -43.66 23.41 7.07
C ILE A 793 -42.58 23.61 8.14
N LYS A 794 -42.14 24.86 8.31
CA LYS A 794 -41.47 25.34 9.53
C LYS A 794 -42.57 25.62 10.57
N ILE A 795 -42.48 25.01 11.74
CA ILE A 795 -43.28 25.39 12.91
C ILE A 795 -42.48 26.47 13.66
N PRO A 796 -43.02 27.68 13.89
CA PRO A 796 -42.37 28.67 14.75
C PRO A 796 -42.57 28.30 16.21
N MET A 797 -41.49 28.28 16.99
CA MET A 797 -41.57 28.51 18.44
C MET A 797 -41.78 30.00 18.64
N ASP A 798 -42.92 30.39 19.21
CA ASP A 798 -43.00 31.49 20.17
C ASP A 798 -44.40 31.45 20.80
N MET A 799 -44.42 31.28 22.13
CA MET A 799 -45.32 31.91 23.10
C MET A 799 -45.04 31.27 24.47
N MET A 800 -44.00 31.80 25.11
CA MET A 800 -43.73 31.60 26.53
C MET A 800 -43.90 32.98 27.18
N GLU A 801 -45.09 33.28 27.71
CA GLU A 801 -45.31 34.43 28.60
C GLU A 801 -44.79 34.04 30.01
N GLN A 802 -43.73 34.71 30.49
CA GLN A 802 -43.78 35.75 31.53
C GLN A 802 -44.51 35.26 32.80
N GLU A 803 -43.82 35.01 33.92
CA GLU A 803 -43.42 36.04 34.91
C GLU A 803 -42.40 35.51 35.97
N PRO A 804 -41.87 36.34 36.92
CA PRO A 804 -40.43 36.49 37.14
C PRO A 804 -39.84 35.89 38.44
N PHE A 805 -38.50 35.91 38.47
CA PHE A 805 -37.61 35.55 39.58
C PHE A 805 -37.69 36.49 40.80
N LEU A 806 -37.70 35.90 42.00
CA LEU A 806 -37.20 36.37 43.32
C LEU A 806 -37.34 35.15 44.27
N GLY A 807 -36.46 34.75 45.20
CA GLY A 807 -35.18 35.19 45.73
C GLY A 807 -34.72 34.12 46.75
N SER A 808 -33.46 34.18 47.14
CA SER A 808 -32.69 33.36 48.11
C SER A 808 -33.42 32.63 49.26
N ASN A 809 -33.02 31.36 49.54
CA ASN A 809 -32.45 30.94 50.84
C ASN A 809 -32.01 29.46 50.91
N LYS A 810 -30.75 29.26 51.36
CA LYS A 810 -30.20 28.24 52.29
C LYS A 810 -30.30 26.72 51.97
N SER A 811 -29.16 26.06 51.73
CA SER A 811 -28.41 25.14 52.66
C SER A 811 -29.00 23.72 52.72
N THR A 812 -28.28 22.60 52.61
CA THR A 812 -27.09 22.13 53.38
C THR A 812 -26.57 20.82 52.77
N ASP A 813 -25.24 20.64 52.84
CA ASP A 813 -24.46 19.41 53.09
C ASP A 813 -24.78 18.07 52.40
N ARG A 814 -23.78 17.54 51.69
CA ARG A 814 -23.44 16.12 51.85
C ARG A 814 -21.94 15.85 51.64
N GLU A 815 -21.36 15.33 52.71
CA GLU A 815 -19.97 14.90 52.91
C GLU A 815 -19.55 13.68 52.09
N LYS A 816 -18.23 13.48 52.10
CA LYS A 816 -17.44 12.40 51.49
C LYS A 816 -17.74 11.00 52.03
N SER A 817 -17.43 10.05 51.13
CA SER A 817 -16.80 8.72 51.32
C SER A 817 -17.53 7.60 52.06
N LEU A 818 -17.59 6.42 51.42
CA LEU A 818 -17.13 5.15 52.01
C LEU A 818 -16.97 4.05 50.94
N THR A 819 -15.72 3.60 50.78
CA THR A 819 -15.31 2.28 50.28
C THR A 819 -15.72 1.19 51.26
N PHE A 820 -16.23 0.06 50.78
CA PHE A 820 -16.16 -1.22 51.50
C PHE A 820 -16.11 -2.41 50.52
N LEU A 821 -15.36 -3.42 50.95
CA LEU A 821 -14.90 -4.63 50.29
C LEU A 821 -15.91 -5.80 50.37
N GLU A 822 -15.56 -6.89 49.66
CA GLU A 822 -16.07 -8.30 49.74
C GLU A 822 -17.46 -8.57 49.15
N GLY A 823 -17.76 -9.70 48.50
CA GLY A 823 -17.03 -10.94 48.24
C GLY A 823 -18.05 -12.05 47.90
N HIS A 824 -17.69 -12.92 46.95
CA HIS A 824 -18.28 -14.23 46.62
C HIS A 824 -19.78 -14.39 46.29
N THR A 825 -20.08 -14.96 45.11
CA THR A 825 -20.74 -16.28 45.00
C THR A 825 -20.42 -16.95 43.67
N SER A 826 -20.06 -18.22 43.77
CA SER A 826 -19.98 -19.25 42.72
C SER A 826 -21.35 -19.79 42.34
N CYS A 827 -21.59 -19.96 41.04
CA CYS A 827 -22.20 -21.12 40.37
C CYS A 827 -22.04 -20.95 38.86
#